data_AF-A0AA37QK79-F1
#
_entry.id   AF-A0AA37QK79-F1
#
_cell.length_a   1.000
_cell.length_b   1.000
_cell.length_c   1.000
_cell.angle_alpha   90.00
_cell.angle_beta   90.00
_cell.angle_gamma   90.00
#
_symmetry.space_group_name_H-M   'P 1'
#
loop_
_entity.id
_entity.type
_entity.pdbx_description
1 polymer ?
#
loop_
_entity_poly.entity_id
_entity_poly.type
_entity_poly.pdbx_seq_one_letter_code
_entity_poly.pdbx_strand_id
1 'polypeptide(L)'
;MTEPAAPVPVRVRGLLRGAEWDERGRARLEGDQLEVALPEGRPMLLALRIGQLDGLRVDDREIACFVAGGDALELTPEADGADAFRALGATLRARAYALPEVTRALRAYGSRRGSPGSDHDRFFAALVDPLRAARDEVARGGAEPWRAAAHADGDAMAAALHAALSTLAAERFPQLPPERRALEAELHDLVEPVAAALRELADRAAALRDAADDVRLLRWREWSAALGEAFARADRAWIEALPALADPRGGAGRLWRRVLRRGGAPALLLAAALSAAPAARAQDVHVVVRVSGADSLDVRALARLGFDVVPGRGGERLVVVDSTERARLERLGATTTEMRAPRPRTAADAAQTTVYRSYDDPRRGVRAYLDSLARAHPTRVHVDTLGRTLEGRPILAAKVGPAGDDTRRPNVIFLATYHAREWAATEMTLRLLRHLVSPPAPSARLDSLVARRDVWIVPVANPDGYEYTFTNDRLWRKNRRQQGTFEGKPVVGVDLNRNHSVRWGVDDLGSSPDPRSEVFRGGSAASELETQAIERFHVLHPPVVSVSYHTFAGLLLYPEGWRYGLLPGDLSIYRALAGTDERPAVRDRLPGAPYGYQRPEPSWQLYPTNGEYTDFASERFGTVSFTPEISSGFEGATFYGFEFPDDEAKLRTLFEDNLPFALDAIEAAGDPSRWRSPTTGYAAPRVALESVSPMVRVRSGAAPAAITVDGAPRRATVDALNGGRYQRRSVADSLPARPSEVAVRAGRDSLRYRVLLAGGAEPADSGWTATGFAPTGLPPLAGTRAWRTLGNATLRSPAVRVPDDVDTVTVALWSRHAGDAFGPSRNGTVWLSRDGGRTFPERVLTVAGDAPLFYPESREVGGVRGATLQLELRSSALPWDVDEIALVGHLPRVATDPNAAIAFIASENPVRGDRVRFTWPFVGTAGDVLVYDLTGRLVWRTAADATVDEVTWDVGSQTALANGAYLVLARAGGQTRRQTLYVLRAAQ
;
A
#
# COMPACT_ATOMS: atom_id res chain seq x y z
N MET A 1 33.06 1.40 -6.27
CA MET A 1 33.04 0.42 -5.17
C MET A 1 34.42 0.42 -4.53
N THR A 2 34.54 1.04 -3.35
CA THR A 2 35.74 1.02 -2.49
C THR A 2 35.61 -0.17 -1.53
N GLU A 3 36.69 -0.89 -1.25
CA GLU A 3 36.71 -2.02 -0.30
C GLU A 3 36.14 -1.64 1.09
N PRO A 4 35.50 -2.57 1.83
CA PRO A 4 35.03 -2.31 3.18
C PRO A 4 36.21 -2.13 4.16
N ALA A 5 36.20 -1.04 4.93
CA ALA A 5 37.21 -0.78 5.95
C ALA A 5 37.18 -1.83 7.07
N ALA A 6 38.36 -2.25 7.54
CA ALA A 6 38.49 -3.25 8.60
C ALA A 6 37.87 -2.76 9.95
N PRO A 7 37.25 -3.64 10.77
CA PRO A 7 36.64 -3.25 12.04
C PRO A 7 37.66 -2.75 13.08
N VAL A 8 37.34 -1.64 13.74
CA VAL A 8 38.20 -0.91 14.67
C VAL A 8 37.96 -1.33 16.12
N PRO A 9 38.96 -1.74 16.90
CA PRO A 9 38.80 -2.03 18.33
C PRO A 9 38.36 -0.80 19.14
N VAL A 10 37.29 -0.93 19.91
CA VAL A 10 36.71 0.14 20.74
C VAL A 10 36.25 -0.39 22.10
N ARG A 11 36.09 0.50 23.07
CA ARG A 11 35.29 0.26 24.28
C ARG A 11 34.00 1.06 24.21
N VAL A 12 32.88 0.41 24.45
CA VAL A 12 31.52 0.95 24.38
C VAL A 12 30.99 1.20 25.78
N ARG A 13 30.49 2.40 26.04
CA ARG A 13 29.90 2.82 27.32
C ARG A 13 28.57 3.54 27.14
N GLY A 14 27.72 3.54 28.15
CA GLY A 14 26.53 4.39 28.20
C GLY A 14 25.21 3.62 28.37
N LEU A 15 24.10 4.25 28.03
CA LEU A 15 22.75 3.70 28.20
C LEU A 15 22.07 3.59 26.84
N LEU A 16 21.58 2.41 26.50
CA LEU A 16 20.83 2.20 25.26
C LEU A 16 19.68 1.22 25.50
N ARG A 17 18.46 1.68 25.21
CA ARG A 17 17.17 1.00 25.43
C ARG A 17 16.97 0.58 26.89
N GLY A 18 17.36 1.45 27.82
CA GLY A 18 17.24 1.19 29.26
C GLY A 18 18.23 0.14 29.81
N ALA A 19 19.23 -0.26 29.03
CA ALA A 19 20.32 -1.14 29.46
C ALA A 19 21.64 -0.37 29.48
N GLU A 20 22.41 -0.49 30.57
CA GLU A 20 23.75 0.08 30.70
C GLU A 20 24.80 -0.79 29.99
N TRP A 21 25.78 -0.12 29.38
CA TRP A 21 26.86 -0.67 28.57
C TRP A 21 28.21 -0.21 29.16
N ASP A 22 29.15 -1.14 29.36
CA ASP A 22 30.59 -0.87 29.58
C ASP A 22 31.40 -2.09 29.14
N GLU A 23 31.57 -2.27 27.83
CA GLU A 23 32.11 -3.49 27.23
C GLU A 23 33.15 -3.17 26.15
N ARG A 24 34.11 -4.06 25.90
CA ARG A 24 35.02 -3.95 24.75
C ARG A 24 34.30 -4.38 23.47
N GLY A 25 34.78 -4.01 22.29
CA GLY A 25 34.18 -4.38 21.01
C GLY A 25 35.00 -3.95 19.79
N ARG A 26 34.42 -4.14 18.60
CA ARG A 26 34.98 -3.77 17.30
C ARG A 26 33.93 -3.03 16.49
N ALA A 27 34.13 -1.75 16.24
CA ALA A 27 33.22 -0.89 15.52
C ALA A 27 33.54 -0.80 14.02
N ARG A 28 32.52 -0.74 13.19
CA ARG A 28 32.63 -0.49 11.74
C ARG A 28 31.39 0.26 11.25
N LEU A 29 31.50 0.87 10.08
CA LEU A 29 30.36 1.45 9.37
C LEU A 29 29.95 0.57 8.19
N GLU A 30 28.72 0.06 8.23
CA GLU A 30 28.12 -0.71 7.13
C GLU A 30 26.87 0.03 6.65
N GLY A 31 26.84 0.44 5.38
CA GLY A 31 25.74 1.26 4.85
C GLY A 31 25.48 2.53 5.67
N ASP A 32 24.28 2.65 6.23
CA ASP A 32 23.86 3.75 7.09
C ASP A 32 23.94 3.42 8.60
N GLN A 33 24.70 2.39 8.98
CA GLN A 33 24.74 1.87 10.35
C GLN A 33 26.15 1.90 10.96
N LEU A 34 26.26 2.37 12.20
CA LEU A 34 27.41 2.13 13.06
C LEU A 34 27.18 0.81 13.78
N GLU A 35 27.98 -0.19 13.43
CA GLU A 35 27.94 -1.51 14.01
C GLU A 35 29.08 -1.67 15.02
N VAL A 36 28.78 -2.15 16.24
CA VAL A 36 29.80 -2.54 17.21
C VAL A 36 29.66 -4.00 17.60
N ALA A 37 30.66 -4.80 17.24
CA ALA A 37 30.75 -6.21 17.55
C ALA A 37 31.49 -6.42 18.87
N LEU A 38 30.81 -6.87 19.92
CA LEU A 38 31.41 -7.16 21.23
C LEU A 38 32.23 -8.48 21.20
N PRO A 39 33.19 -8.72 22.11
CA PRO A 39 34.04 -9.91 22.10
C PRO A 39 33.24 -11.21 22.31
N GLU A 40 33.86 -12.30 21.89
CA GLU A 40 33.26 -13.63 21.76
C GLU A 40 32.61 -14.11 23.08
N GLY A 41 31.30 -14.36 23.03
CA GLY A 41 30.52 -14.87 24.17
C GLY A 41 29.16 -14.19 24.37
N ARG A 42 28.92 -13.02 23.77
CA ARG A 42 27.59 -12.40 23.68
C ARG A 42 27.28 -12.04 22.22
N PRO A 43 26.23 -12.60 21.58
CA PRO A 43 25.87 -12.23 20.21
C PRO A 43 25.05 -10.94 20.27
N MET A 44 25.69 -9.82 20.59
CA MET A 44 25.09 -8.51 20.38
C MET A 44 26.00 -7.70 19.49
N LEU A 45 25.59 -7.60 18.22
CA LEU A 45 26.01 -6.49 17.39
C LEU A 45 25.14 -5.31 17.80
N LEU A 46 25.76 -4.27 18.34
CA LEU A 46 25.09 -3.00 18.52
C LEU A 46 25.04 -2.30 17.16
N ALA A 47 23.89 -2.33 16.49
CA ALA A 47 23.69 -1.63 15.23
C ALA A 47 22.85 -0.37 15.45
N LEU A 48 23.51 0.78 15.40
CA LEU A 48 22.85 2.09 15.45
C LEU A 48 22.70 2.62 14.03
N ARG A 49 21.46 2.72 13.54
CA ARG A 49 21.20 3.42 12.27
C ARG A 49 21.45 4.90 12.48
N ILE A 50 22.23 5.50 11.58
CA ILE A 50 22.45 6.95 11.54
C ILE A 50 21.12 7.69 11.56
N GLY A 51 20.12 7.20 10.81
CA GLY A 51 18.75 7.73 10.76
C GLY A 51 17.99 7.78 12.09
N GLN A 52 18.43 7.02 13.10
CA GLN A 52 17.80 6.94 14.42
C GLN A 52 18.54 7.75 15.50
N LEU A 53 19.70 8.34 15.15
CA LEU A 53 20.45 9.22 16.04
C LEU A 53 19.80 10.60 16.09
N ASP A 54 19.62 11.14 17.29
CA ASP A 54 19.22 12.54 17.53
C ASP A 54 20.45 13.45 17.59
N GLY A 55 21.60 12.91 18.02
CA GLY A 55 22.86 13.61 18.16
C GLY A 55 24.07 12.74 17.87
N LEU A 56 25.19 13.39 17.55
CA LEU A 56 26.46 12.74 17.25
C LEU A 56 27.62 13.66 17.64
N ARG A 57 28.48 13.21 18.54
CA ARG A 57 29.78 13.83 18.85
C ARG A 57 30.88 12.90 18.40
N VAL A 58 31.87 13.42 17.67
CA VAL A 58 33.04 12.65 17.25
C VAL A 58 34.30 13.48 17.49
N ASP A 59 35.24 12.93 18.24
CA ASP A 59 36.59 13.47 18.41
C ASP A 59 37.62 12.35 18.21
N ASP A 60 38.91 12.67 18.40
CA ASP A 60 40.00 11.72 18.15
C ASP A 60 40.03 10.54 19.14
N ARG A 61 39.29 10.64 20.26
CA ARG A 61 39.30 9.69 21.37
C ARG A 61 37.92 9.14 21.68
N GLU A 62 36.86 9.69 21.11
CA GLU A 62 35.49 9.30 21.41
C GLU A 62 34.51 9.53 20.26
N ILE A 63 33.56 8.59 20.10
CA ILE A 63 32.35 8.75 19.28
C ILE A 63 31.16 8.58 20.22
N ALA A 64 30.41 9.63 20.49
CA ALA A 64 29.17 9.57 21.25
C ALA A 64 27.96 9.64 20.30
N CYS A 65 27.09 8.63 20.36
CA CYS A 65 25.85 8.52 19.61
C CYS A 65 24.67 8.71 20.56
N PHE A 66 23.84 9.72 20.31
CA PHE A 66 22.67 10.03 21.13
C PHE A 66 21.41 9.59 20.39
N VAL A 67 20.48 8.91 21.08
CA VAL A 67 19.23 8.39 20.49
C VAL A 67 18.00 8.84 21.28
N ALA A 68 16.84 8.77 20.62
CA ALA A 68 15.56 9.21 21.20
C ALA A 68 15.27 8.54 22.55
N GLY A 69 14.96 9.36 23.56
CA GLY A 69 14.68 8.92 24.94
C GLY A 69 15.73 9.31 25.98
N GLY A 70 16.80 10.02 25.60
CA GLY A 70 17.89 10.44 26.51
C GLY A 70 19.01 9.40 26.64
N ASP A 71 18.94 8.33 25.86
CA ASP A 71 19.95 7.29 25.77
C ASP A 71 21.16 7.78 24.96
N ALA A 72 22.36 7.44 25.42
CA ALA A 72 23.62 7.83 24.81
C ALA A 72 24.63 6.68 24.88
N LEU A 73 25.37 6.49 23.81
CA LEU A 73 26.38 5.45 23.69
C LEU A 73 27.71 6.02 23.21
N GLU A 74 28.75 5.85 24.00
CA GLU A 74 30.10 6.37 23.80
C GLU A 74 31.05 5.24 23.39
N LEU A 75 31.81 5.43 22.32
CA LEU A 75 32.85 4.52 21.88
C LEU A 75 34.20 5.21 22.05
N THR A 76 35.18 4.54 22.65
CA THR A 76 36.57 5.04 22.77
C THR A 76 37.54 4.04 22.14
N PRO A 77 38.64 4.45 21.47
CA PRO A 77 39.56 3.51 20.82
C PRO A 77 40.36 2.71 21.84
N GLU A 78 40.61 1.43 21.56
CA GLU A 78 41.65 0.69 22.29
C GLU A 78 43.06 1.01 21.74
N ALA A 79 44.11 0.74 22.55
CA ALA A 79 45.48 1.25 22.35
C ALA A 79 46.07 1.04 20.93
N ASP A 80 45.66 -0.01 20.22
CA ASP A 80 46.21 -0.40 18.91
C ASP A 80 45.34 0.05 17.70
N GLY A 81 44.32 0.90 17.91
CA GLY A 81 43.30 1.21 16.89
C GLY A 81 43.06 2.70 16.60
N ALA A 82 43.86 3.62 17.16
CA ALA A 82 43.55 5.05 17.16
C ALA A 82 43.40 5.66 15.75
N ASP A 83 44.26 5.30 14.79
CA ASP A 83 44.22 5.88 13.43
C ASP A 83 42.98 5.40 12.65
N ALA A 84 42.65 4.11 12.78
CA ALA A 84 41.46 3.53 12.17
C ALA A 84 40.18 4.05 12.85
N PHE A 85 40.21 4.32 14.15
CA PHE A 85 39.11 4.95 14.90
C PHE A 85 38.85 6.38 14.43
N ARG A 86 39.91 7.18 14.21
CA ARG A 86 39.77 8.52 13.62
C ARG A 86 39.14 8.45 12.22
N ALA A 87 39.55 7.49 11.39
CA ALA A 87 38.95 7.29 10.07
C ALA A 87 37.47 6.84 10.14
N LEU A 88 37.12 5.96 11.08
CA LEU A 88 35.75 5.53 11.35
C LEU A 88 34.87 6.71 11.76
N GLY A 89 35.33 7.48 12.75
CA GLY A 89 34.63 8.68 13.22
C GLY A 89 34.45 9.71 12.11
N ALA A 90 35.48 9.98 11.31
CA ALA A 90 35.40 10.88 10.16
C ALA A 90 34.35 10.42 9.13
N THR A 91 34.32 9.12 8.82
CA THR A 91 33.36 8.53 7.87
C THR A 91 31.93 8.56 8.40
N LEU A 92 31.72 8.25 9.69
CA LEU A 92 30.40 8.28 10.34
C LEU A 92 29.85 9.71 10.31
N ARG A 93 30.67 10.67 10.71
CA ARG A 93 30.35 12.09 10.68
C ARG A 93 30.00 12.57 9.27
N ALA A 94 30.77 12.18 8.26
CA ALA A 94 30.48 12.54 6.86
C ALA A 94 29.14 11.96 6.36
N ARG A 95 28.78 10.73 6.76
CA ARG A 95 27.49 10.11 6.39
C ARG A 95 26.31 10.70 7.17
N ALA A 96 26.48 10.97 8.45
CA ALA A 96 25.44 11.55 9.31
C ALA A 96 25.06 12.97 8.88
N TYR A 97 26.07 13.77 8.57
CA TYR A 97 25.92 15.15 8.10
C TYR A 97 26.04 15.26 6.57
N ALA A 98 25.57 14.24 5.84
CA ALA A 98 25.57 14.28 4.39
C ALA A 98 24.66 15.41 3.89
N LEU A 99 25.19 16.29 3.04
CA LEU A 99 24.40 17.35 2.41
C LEU A 99 23.34 16.72 1.50
N PRO A 100 22.08 17.19 1.56
CA PRO A 100 21.01 16.64 0.74
C PRO A 100 21.29 16.82 -0.76
N GLU A 101 20.90 15.81 -1.55
CA GLU A 101 20.92 15.89 -3.01
C GLU A 101 19.73 16.72 -3.51
N VAL A 102 20.01 17.94 -3.95
CA VAL A 102 18.99 18.84 -4.56
C VAL A 102 18.86 18.55 -6.06
N THR A 103 18.60 17.29 -6.47
CA THR A 103 18.92 16.80 -7.84
C THR A 103 17.77 16.71 -8.85
N ARG A 104 16.51 17.08 -8.54
CA ARG A 104 15.46 17.13 -9.60
C ARG A 104 15.45 18.44 -10.40
N ALA A 105 15.72 19.60 -9.80
CA ALA A 105 15.84 20.87 -10.53
C ALA A 105 17.19 21.02 -11.26
N LEU A 106 18.26 20.39 -10.74
CA LEU A 106 19.64 20.62 -11.20
C LEU A 106 20.16 19.68 -12.30
N ARG A 107 19.38 18.72 -12.83
CA ARG A 107 19.81 17.98 -14.05
C ARG A 107 19.96 18.90 -15.27
N ALA A 108 19.35 20.08 -15.26
CA ALA A 108 19.62 21.14 -16.25
C ALA A 108 21.05 21.71 -16.15
N TYR A 109 21.69 21.63 -14.99
CA TYR A 109 23.01 22.19 -14.71
C TYR A 109 24.19 21.20 -14.88
N GLY A 110 23.90 19.91 -15.14
CA GLY A 110 24.90 18.89 -15.48
C GLY A 110 25.13 18.71 -16.99
N SER A 111 24.30 19.35 -17.82
CA SER A 111 24.50 19.41 -19.25
C SER A 111 25.59 20.44 -19.55
N ARG A 112 26.71 19.99 -20.13
CA ARG A 112 27.71 20.87 -20.78
C ARG A 112 27.15 21.61 -22.03
N ARG A 113 25.82 21.80 -22.14
CA ARG A 113 25.11 22.44 -23.24
C ARG A 113 24.16 23.58 -22.82
N GLY A 114 24.31 24.14 -21.62
CA GLY A 114 23.71 25.44 -21.28
C GLY A 114 24.78 26.52 -21.38
N SER A 115 24.59 27.53 -22.25
CA SER A 115 25.53 28.66 -22.33
C SER A 115 25.61 29.37 -20.98
N PRO A 116 26.82 29.61 -20.43
CA PRO A 116 26.99 30.46 -19.26
C PRO A 116 26.42 31.85 -19.54
N GLY A 117 25.45 32.32 -18.73
CA GLY A 117 25.01 33.72 -18.73
C GLY A 117 23.51 34.00 -18.79
N SER A 118 22.62 33.03 -18.52
CA SER A 118 21.18 33.28 -18.48
C SER A 118 20.71 33.90 -17.15
N ASP A 119 19.59 34.64 -17.16
CA ASP A 119 19.00 35.21 -15.94
C ASP A 119 18.68 34.14 -14.87
N HIS A 120 18.31 32.95 -15.34
CA HIS A 120 18.10 31.76 -14.51
C HIS A 120 19.36 31.37 -13.74
N ASP A 121 20.50 31.32 -14.43
CA ASP A 121 21.78 30.95 -13.82
C ASP A 121 22.17 31.95 -12.73
N ARG A 122 21.92 33.25 -12.95
CA ARG A 122 22.19 34.30 -11.97
C ARG A 122 21.27 34.25 -10.76
N PHE A 123 19.99 33.94 -10.97
CA PHE A 123 19.02 33.75 -9.88
C PHE A 123 19.40 32.57 -8.99
N PHE A 124 19.71 31.42 -9.57
CA PHE A 124 20.04 30.22 -8.80
C PHE A 124 21.49 30.20 -8.30
N ALA A 125 22.42 30.93 -8.91
CA ALA A 125 23.78 31.10 -8.40
C ALA A 125 23.78 31.62 -6.96
N ALA A 126 22.89 32.56 -6.63
CA ALA A 126 22.73 33.09 -5.28
C ALA A 126 22.39 32.02 -4.22
N LEU A 127 21.82 30.88 -4.63
CA LEU A 127 21.46 29.78 -3.74
C LEU A 127 22.45 28.61 -3.83
N VAL A 128 23.00 28.37 -5.03
CA VAL A 128 23.82 27.20 -5.33
C VAL A 128 25.30 27.44 -5.00
N ASP A 129 25.82 28.63 -5.23
CA ASP A 129 27.24 28.91 -4.97
C ASP A 129 27.59 28.84 -3.47
N PRO A 130 26.75 29.33 -2.55
CA PRO A 130 26.84 29.05 -1.11
C PRO A 130 26.94 27.55 -0.77
N LEU A 131 26.11 26.71 -1.43
CA LEU A 131 26.14 25.26 -1.25
C LEU A 131 27.37 24.60 -1.89
N ARG A 132 27.88 25.12 -3.00
CA ARG A 132 29.15 24.66 -3.60
C ARG A 132 30.31 24.99 -2.68
N ALA A 133 30.37 26.21 -2.15
CA ALA A 133 31.38 26.61 -1.16
C ALA A 133 31.31 25.73 0.10
N ALA A 134 30.11 25.44 0.60
CA ALA A 134 29.87 24.49 1.68
C ALA A 134 30.43 23.09 1.36
N ARG A 135 30.13 22.56 0.16
CA ARG A 135 30.65 21.25 -0.29
C ARG A 135 32.16 21.25 -0.43
N ASP A 136 32.74 22.30 -0.99
CA ASP A 136 34.18 22.44 -1.20
C ASP A 136 34.94 22.62 0.13
N GLU A 137 34.33 23.25 1.14
CA GLU A 137 34.89 23.32 2.49
C GLU A 137 34.87 21.95 3.18
N VAL A 138 33.73 21.24 3.12
CA VAL A 138 33.62 19.87 3.66
C VAL A 138 34.63 18.94 2.97
N ALA A 139 34.80 19.08 1.65
CA ALA A 139 35.76 18.30 0.88
C ALA A 139 37.23 18.61 1.23
N ARG A 140 37.54 19.84 1.65
CA ARG A 140 38.89 20.24 2.09
C ARG A 140 39.23 19.78 3.52
N GLY A 141 38.28 19.18 4.24
CA GLY A 141 38.51 18.55 5.54
C GLY A 141 38.84 19.50 6.69
N GLY A 142 38.60 20.80 6.54
CA GLY A 142 39.02 21.83 7.50
C GLY A 142 38.02 22.18 8.60
N ALA A 143 36.75 21.74 8.51
CA ALA A 143 35.68 22.07 9.45
C ALA A 143 34.70 20.91 9.66
N GLU A 144 34.01 20.88 10.80
CA GLU A 144 32.89 19.95 11.06
C GLU A 144 31.82 20.04 9.96
N PRO A 145 31.33 18.95 9.37
CA PRO A 145 30.46 19.03 8.19
C PRO A 145 29.17 19.81 8.38
N TRP A 146 28.59 19.83 9.59
CA TRP A 146 27.40 20.63 9.88
C TRP A 146 27.70 22.14 9.91
N ARG A 147 28.95 22.56 10.13
CA ARG A 147 29.36 23.98 10.05
C ARG A 147 29.34 24.49 8.61
N ALA A 148 29.30 23.60 7.62
CA ALA A 148 29.06 23.96 6.23
C ALA A 148 27.69 24.65 6.04
N ALA A 149 26.74 24.46 6.95
CA ALA A 149 25.49 25.23 6.99
C ALA A 149 25.72 26.74 7.16
N ALA A 150 26.86 27.18 7.72
CA ALA A 150 27.21 28.60 7.81
C ALA A 150 27.59 29.22 6.46
N HIS A 151 28.03 28.41 5.49
CA HIS A 151 28.26 28.88 4.12
C HIS A 151 26.98 28.95 3.31
N ALA A 152 25.97 28.17 3.68
CA ALA A 152 24.60 28.24 3.16
C ALA A 152 23.68 28.96 4.15
N ASP A 153 24.16 30.08 4.67
CA ASP A 153 23.39 30.97 5.54
C ASP A 153 22.31 31.66 4.73
N GLY A 154 21.07 31.49 5.17
CA GLY A 154 19.91 32.01 4.48
C GLY A 154 19.88 33.53 4.37
N ASP A 155 20.46 34.29 5.31
CA ASP A 155 20.50 35.75 5.22
C ASP A 155 21.46 36.22 4.11
N ALA A 156 22.62 35.56 3.98
CA ALA A 156 23.57 35.83 2.91
C ALA A 156 23.03 35.41 1.54
N MET A 157 22.36 34.25 1.47
CA MET A 157 21.68 33.78 0.26
C MET A 157 20.55 34.74 -0.14
N ALA A 158 19.78 35.25 0.82
CA ALA A 158 18.74 36.24 0.57
C ALA A 158 19.35 37.55 0.06
N ALA A 159 20.43 38.05 0.67
CA ALA A 159 21.12 39.25 0.21
C ALA A 159 21.69 39.09 -1.22
N ALA A 160 22.30 37.94 -1.52
CA ALA A 160 22.80 37.61 -2.86
C ALA A 160 21.66 37.51 -3.89
N LEU A 161 20.54 36.90 -3.50
CA LEU A 161 19.34 36.81 -4.34
C LEU A 161 18.80 38.21 -4.66
N HIS A 162 18.66 39.07 -3.64
CA HIS A 162 18.25 40.45 -3.82
C HIS A 162 19.22 41.23 -4.74
N ALA A 163 20.53 41.12 -4.52
CA ALA A 163 21.52 41.77 -5.39
C ALA A 163 21.46 41.28 -6.85
N ALA A 164 21.21 39.98 -7.06
CA ALA A 164 21.02 39.42 -8.40
C ALA A 164 19.77 40.02 -9.06
N LEU A 165 18.66 40.15 -8.34
CA LEU A 165 17.43 40.77 -8.86
C LEU A 165 17.61 42.26 -9.17
N SER A 166 18.28 43.02 -8.30
CA SER A 166 18.61 44.43 -8.55
C SER A 166 19.49 44.59 -9.79
N THR A 167 20.45 43.68 -10.01
CA THR A 167 21.31 43.66 -11.19
C THR A 167 20.50 43.37 -12.46
N LEU A 168 19.62 42.36 -12.41
CA LEU A 168 18.71 42.03 -13.50
C LEU A 168 17.82 43.23 -13.87
N ALA A 169 17.25 43.91 -12.87
CA ALA A 169 16.44 45.11 -13.09
C ALA A 169 17.25 46.27 -13.68
N ALA A 170 18.48 46.48 -13.23
CA ALA A 170 19.37 47.52 -13.74
C ALA A 170 19.81 47.28 -15.19
N GLU A 171 20.07 46.03 -15.57
CA GLU A 171 20.37 45.66 -16.95
C GLU A 171 19.16 45.79 -17.87
N ARG A 172 17.97 45.50 -17.33
CA ARG A 172 16.72 45.67 -18.08
C ARG A 172 16.38 47.15 -18.33
N PHE A 173 16.75 48.03 -17.39
CA PHE A 173 16.48 49.46 -17.42
C PHE A 173 17.71 50.31 -17.05
N PRO A 174 18.75 50.38 -17.91
CA PRO A 174 20.02 51.03 -17.57
C PRO A 174 19.93 52.56 -17.45
N GLN A 175 18.98 53.18 -18.15
CA GLN A 175 18.82 54.64 -18.23
C GLN A 175 17.44 55.13 -17.74
N LEU A 176 16.65 54.25 -17.12
CA LEU A 176 15.26 54.52 -16.72
C LEU A 176 15.06 54.24 -15.22
N PRO A 177 15.43 55.19 -14.33
CA PRO A 177 15.39 54.98 -12.88
C PRO A 177 14.00 54.62 -12.30
N PRO A 178 12.87 55.21 -12.76
CA PRO A 178 11.54 54.85 -12.26
C PRO A 178 11.14 53.40 -12.58
N GLU A 179 11.36 52.96 -13.82
CA GLU A 179 11.01 51.63 -14.32
C GLU A 179 11.90 50.55 -13.69
N ARG A 180 13.20 50.86 -13.52
CA ARG A 180 14.12 50.01 -12.75
C ARG A 180 13.59 49.75 -11.34
N ARG A 181 13.20 50.80 -10.61
CA ARG A 181 12.67 50.67 -9.24
C ARG A 181 11.35 49.90 -9.19
N ALA A 182 10.51 50.02 -10.21
CA ALA A 182 9.24 49.29 -10.28
C ALA A 182 9.44 47.79 -10.52
N LEU A 183 10.32 47.41 -11.44
CA LEU A 183 10.67 46.01 -11.69
C LEU A 183 11.39 45.40 -10.49
N GLU A 184 12.30 46.14 -9.86
CA GLU A 184 12.95 45.73 -8.62
C GLU A 184 11.92 45.43 -7.53
N ALA A 185 10.99 46.35 -7.24
CA ALA A 185 9.93 46.11 -6.27
C ALA A 185 9.06 44.88 -6.60
N GLU A 186 8.69 44.66 -7.87
CA GLU A 186 7.90 43.50 -8.29
C GLU A 186 8.67 42.18 -8.11
N LEU A 187 9.95 42.14 -8.48
CA LEU A 187 10.78 40.95 -8.32
C LEU A 187 11.03 40.64 -6.84
N HIS A 188 11.27 41.66 -6.01
CA HIS A 188 11.40 41.53 -4.57
C HIS A 188 10.12 40.97 -3.92
N ASP A 189 8.94 41.47 -4.30
CA ASP A 189 7.65 40.95 -3.82
C ASP A 189 7.45 39.46 -4.19
N LEU A 190 7.87 39.06 -5.40
CA LEU A 190 7.74 37.67 -5.88
C LEU A 190 8.66 36.70 -5.14
N VAL A 191 9.86 37.14 -4.74
CA VAL A 191 10.80 36.29 -4.00
C VAL A 191 10.64 36.38 -2.49
N GLU A 192 9.74 37.21 -1.96
CA GLU A 192 9.52 37.31 -0.51
C GLU A 192 9.24 35.95 0.17
N PRO A 193 8.48 35.01 -0.41
CA PRO A 193 8.34 33.66 0.16
C PRO A 193 9.65 32.86 0.18
N VAL A 194 10.54 33.10 -0.79
CA VAL A 194 11.90 32.53 -0.82
C VAL A 194 12.75 33.18 0.27
N ALA A 195 12.72 34.50 0.39
CA ALA A 195 13.41 35.24 1.44
C ALA A 195 12.94 34.81 2.84
N ALA A 196 11.64 34.57 3.04
CA ALA A 196 11.10 34.02 4.28
C ALA A 196 11.60 32.60 4.57
N ALA A 197 11.67 31.75 3.54
CA ALA A 197 12.23 30.40 3.66
C ALA A 197 13.72 30.43 3.99
N LEU A 198 14.45 31.41 3.43
CA LEU A 198 15.86 31.63 3.71
C LEU A 198 16.06 32.20 5.12
N ARG A 199 15.20 33.08 5.63
CA ARG A 199 15.23 33.49 7.05
C ARG A 199 14.98 32.30 7.98
N GLU A 200 13.98 31.47 7.69
CA GLU A 200 13.75 30.22 8.43
C GLU A 200 14.99 29.30 8.34
N LEU A 201 15.62 29.20 7.16
CA LEU A 201 16.87 28.46 6.99
C LEU A 201 18.00 29.03 7.86
N ALA A 202 18.11 30.37 7.97
CA ALA A 202 19.06 31.06 8.82
C ALA A 202 18.77 30.79 10.31
N ASP A 203 17.49 30.80 10.72
CA ASP A 203 17.07 30.45 12.08
C ASP A 203 17.40 28.99 12.40
N ARG A 204 17.16 28.06 11.46
CA ARG A 204 17.54 26.64 11.61
C ARG A 204 19.06 26.47 11.60
N ALA A 205 19.79 27.28 10.84
CA ALA A 205 21.25 27.27 10.85
C ALA A 205 21.78 27.80 12.19
N ALA A 206 21.19 28.84 12.76
CA ALA A 206 21.50 29.34 14.10
C ALA A 206 21.19 28.28 15.16
N ALA A 207 19.99 27.70 15.13
CA ALA A 207 19.59 26.63 16.04
C ALA A 207 20.51 25.39 15.91
N LEU A 208 20.97 25.07 14.71
CA LEU A 208 21.97 24.03 14.47
C LEU A 208 23.34 24.38 15.06
N ARG A 209 23.79 25.64 14.91
CA ARG A 209 25.06 26.13 15.48
C ARG A 209 25.04 26.11 17.00
N ASP A 210 23.92 26.51 17.60
CA ASP A 210 23.75 26.62 19.04
C ASP A 210 23.31 25.28 19.69
N ALA A 211 22.95 24.28 18.88
CA ALA A 211 22.53 22.97 19.36
C ALA A 211 23.65 22.29 20.15
N ALA A 212 23.29 21.70 21.29
CA ALA A 212 24.12 20.72 21.97
C ALA A 212 24.31 19.46 21.09
N ASP A 213 25.40 18.73 21.32
CA ASP A 213 25.80 17.61 20.46
C ASP A 213 24.77 16.45 20.45
N ASP A 214 23.97 16.34 21.51
CA ASP A 214 22.92 15.33 21.71
C ASP A 214 21.67 15.51 20.82
N VAL A 215 21.47 16.72 20.28
CA VAL A 215 20.36 17.04 19.35
C VAL A 215 20.84 17.68 18.06
N ARG A 216 22.15 17.88 17.88
CA ARG A 216 22.69 18.60 16.70
C ARG A 216 22.38 17.90 15.38
N LEU A 217 22.33 16.56 15.37
CA LEU A 217 22.00 15.80 14.16
C LEU A 217 20.52 15.92 13.80
N LEU A 218 19.63 16.01 14.80
CA LEU A 218 18.22 16.34 14.60
C LEU A 218 18.08 17.75 14.00
N ARG A 219 18.77 18.75 14.55
CA ARG A 219 18.78 20.12 13.99
C ARG A 219 19.35 20.17 12.57
N TRP A 220 20.33 19.34 12.26
CA TRP A 220 20.87 19.22 10.90
C TRP A 220 19.80 18.72 9.91
N ARG A 221 18.97 17.76 10.31
CA ARG A 221 17.86 17.26 9.49
C ARG A 221 16.78 18.32 9.30
N GLU A 222 16.46 19.07 10.34
CA GLU A 222 15.52 20.20 10.25
C GLU A 222 16.04 21.29 9.30
N TRP A 223 17.32 21.64 9.41
CA TRP A 223 17.98 22.57 8.49
C TRP A 223 18.01 22.02 7.05
N SER A 224 18.34 20.73 6.87
CA SER A 224 18.35 20.08 5.55
C SER A 224 16.95 20.05 4.90
N ALA A 225 15.90 19.84 5.70
CA ALA A 225 14.52 19.92 5.24
C ALA A 225 14.12 21.36 4.87
N ALA A 226 14.51 22.34 5.69
CA ALA A 226 14.30 23.76 5.40
C ALA A 226 15.03 24.19 4.11
N LEU A 227 16.23 23.67 3.87
CA LEU A 227 16.98 23.90 2.64
C LEU A 227 16.22 23.37 1.42
N GLY A 228 15.66 22.15 1.52
CA GLY A 228 14.82 21.58 0.47
C GLY A 228 13.59 22.43 0.17
N GLU A 229 12.93 22.96 1.20
CA GLU A 229 11.77 23.85 1.06
C GLU A 229 12.16 25.21 0.45
N ALA A 230 13.33 25.77 0.81
CA ALA A 230 13.83 27.01 0.22
C ALA A 230 14.06 26.86 -1.30
N PHE A 231 14.64 25.74 -1.74
CA PHE A 231 14.81 25.44 -3.17
C PHE A 231 13.47 25.21 -3.89
N ALA A 232 12.54 24.49 -3.27
CA ALA A 232 11.20 24.30 -3.82
C ALA A 232 10.41 25.63 -3.95
N ARG A 233 10.67 26.60 -3.08
CA ARG A 233 10.11 27.97 -3.19
C ARG A 233 10.85 28.79 -4.24
N ALA A 234 12.16 28.67 -4.34
CA ALA A 234 12.96 29.34 -5.37
C ALA A 234 12.53 28.91 -6.79
N ASP A 235 12.28 27.61 -7.00
CA ASP A 235 11.76 27.08 -8.26
C ASP A 235 10.41 27.72 -8.64
N ARG A 236 9.48 27.82 -7.67
CA ARG A 236 8.18 28.46 -7.87
C ARG A 236 8.32 29.95 -8.18
N ALA A 237 9.12 30.67 -7.40
CA ALA A 237 9.34 32.10 -7.57
C ALA A 237 10.00 32.44 -8.91
N TRP A 238 10.95 31.61 -9.37
CA TRP A 238 11.56 31.79 -10.69
C TRP A 238 10.54 31.70 -11.82
N ILE A 239 9.67 30.68 -11.79
CA ILE A 239 8.60 30.51 -12.79
C ILE A 239 7.66 31.72 -12.80
N GLU A 240 7.35 32.28 -11.64
CA GLU A 240 6.50 33.46 -11.51
C GLU A 240 7.18 34.77 -11.93
N ALA A 241 8.51 34.85 -11.84
CA ALA A 241 9.30 36.01 -12.26
C ALA A 241 9.55 36.07 -13.78
N LEU A 242 9.49 34.93 -14.49
CA LEU A 242 9.74 34.85 -15.94
C LEU A 242 8.95 35.88 -16.78
N PRO A 243 7.64 36.10 -16.57
CA PRO A 243 6.90 37.09 -17.35
C PRO A 243 7.36 38.53 -17.12
N ALA A 244 7.77 38.89 -15.90
CA ALA A 244 8.28 40.22 -15.57
C ALA A 244 9.68 40.45 -16.17
N LEU A 245 10.50 39.39 -16.26
CA LEU A 245 11.82 39.44 -16.89
C LEU A 245 11.73 39.41 -18.43
N ALA A 246 10.73 38.76 -19.01
CA ALA A 246 10.57 38.59 -20.46
C ALA A 246 10.12 39.86 -21.21
N ASP A 247 9.36 40.77 -20.58
CA ASP A 247 8.81 41.98 -21.22
C ASP A 247 9.19 43.28 -20.49
N PRO A 248 10.22 44.01 -20.97
CA PRO A 248 10.70 45.24 -20.33
C PRO A 248 9.95 46.50 -20.80
N ARG A 249 8.92 46.40 -21.66
CA ARG A 249 8.16 47.58 -22.14
C ARG A 249 6.66 47.47 -21.91
N GLY A 250 6.14 46.33 -21.46
CA GLY A 250 4.77 46.13 -20.99
C GLY A 250 4.50 46.72 -19.60
N GLY A 251 4.53 48.05 -19.52
CA GLY A 251 4.64 48.83 -18.29
C GLY A 251 3.52 48.75 -17.25
N ALA A 252 3.88 49.23 -16.05
CA ALA A 252 3.14 50.01 -15.05
C ALA A 252 1.69 49.66 -14.63
N GLY A 253 0.99 48.73 -15.29
CA GLY A 253 -0.42 48.43 -15.08
C GLY A 253 -0.72 47.36 -14.03
N ARG A 254 0.30 46.67 -13.48
CA ARG A 254 0.12 45.60 -12.48
C ARG A 254 0.46 46.02 -11.04
N LEU A 255 1.27 47.07 -10.87
CA LEU A 255 1.79 47.52 -9.57
C LEU A 255 0.72 48.05 -8.61
N TRP A 256 -0.36 48.66 -9.13
CA TRP A 256 -1.40 49.30 -8.30
C TRP A 256 -2.53 48.35 -7.82
N ARG A 257 -2.56 47.09 -8.28
CA ARG A 257 -3.65 46.15 -7.93
C ARG A 257 -3.38 45.26 -6.71
N ARG A 258 -2.15 45.22 -6.18
CA ARG A 258 -1.82 44.41 -4.98
C ARG A 258 -1.79 45.22 -3.68
N VAL A 259 -1.48 46.51 -3.71
CA VAL A 259 -1.37 47.36 -2.51
C VAL A 259 -2.73 47.77 -1.92
N LEU A 260 -3.81 47.80 -2.71
CA LEU A 260 -5.15 48.19 -2.24
C LEU A 260 -5.97 47.09 -1.54
N ARG A 261 -5.34 45.99 -1.08
CA ARG A 261 -6.05 44.87 -0.41
C ARG A 261 -5.72 44.68 1.07
N ARG A 262 -4.89 45.55 1.69
CA ARG A 262 -4.59 45.51 3.13
C ARG A 262 -4.63 46.92 3.73
N GLY A 263 -5.81 47.36 4.17
CA GLY A 263 -5.98 48.61 4.93
C GLY A 263 -7.47 48.96 5.08
N GLY A 264 -7.95 49.03 6.32
CA GLY A 264 -9.38 49.06 6.68
C GLY A 264 -10.17 50.33 6.33
N ALA A 265 -11.49 50.17 6.37
CA ALA A 265 -12.54 51.18 6.17
C ALA A 265 -12.61 52.20 7.35
N PRO A 266 -13.33 53.35 7.26
CA PRO A 266 -14.80 53.34 7.15
C PRO A 266 -15.48 54.47 6.32
N ALA A 267 -16.71 54.15 5.89
CA ALA A 267 -17.89 55.00 5.72
C ALA A 267 -17.96 56.12 4.65
N LEU A 268 -19.18 56.23 4.12
CA LEU A 268 -19.77 57.32 3.31
C LEU A 268 -19.38 57.38 1.83
N LEU A 269 -20.12 56.64 1.00
CA LEU A 269 -21.05 57.24 0.03
C LEU A 269 -21.90 56.13 -0.59
N LEU A 270 -23.10 55.98 -0.04
CA LEU A 270 -24.19 55.18 -0.56
C LEU A 270 -24.98 56.07 -1.53
N ALA A 271 -24.75 55.94 -2.84
CA ALA A 271 -25.76 56.18 -3.88
C ALA A 271 -25.15 55.97 -5.28
N ALA A 272 -25.87 55.23 -6.12
CA ALA A 272 -25.69 55.09 -7.56
C ALA A 272 -24.60 54.14 -8.07
N ALA A 273 -24.75 52.83 -7.81
CA ALA A 273 -24.42 51.76 -8.77
C ALA A 273 -25.10 50.43 -8.39
N LEU A 274 -26.42 50.47 -8.15
CA LEU A 274 -27.26 49.26 -8.12
C LEU A 274 -27.69 48.96 -9.56
N SER A 275 -26.85 48.25 -10.33
CA SER A 275 -27.26 47.38 -11.45
C SER A 275 -26.04 46.85 -12.23
N ALA A 276 -25.16 46.10 -11.58
CA ALA A 276 -24.33 45.12 -12.27
C ALA A 276 -24.02 44.00 -11.27
N ALA A 277 -24.78 42.91 -11.36
CA ALA A 277 -24.46 41.69 -10.63
C ALA A 277 -23.01 41.29 -10.95
N PRO A 278 -22.18 40.92 -9.96
CA PRO A 278 -20.89 40.33 -10.27
C PRO A 278 -21.17 38.99 -10.93
N ALA A 279 -20.72 38.82 -12.18
CA ALA A 279 -20.60 37.50 -12.76
C ALA A 279 -19.71 36.69 -11.80
N ALA A 280 -20.30 35.71 -11.13
CA ALA A 280 -19.59 34.81 -10.24
C ALA A 280 -18.41 34.22 -11.01
N ARG A 281 -17.18 34.42 -10.52
CA ARG A 281 -16.05 33.59 -10.96
C ARG A 281 -16.45 32.16 -10.64
N ALA A 282 -16.70 31.35 -11.67
CA ALA A 282 -17.01 29.94 -11.51
C ALA A 282 -15.89 29.29 -10.67
N GLN A 283 -16.25 28.69 -9.54
CA GLN A 283 -15.31 27.87 -8.78
C GLN A 283 -14.89 26.70 -9.66
N ASP A 284 -13.58 26.44 -9.71
CA ASP A 284 -13.01 25.26 -10.38
C ASP A 284 -13.40 24.04 -9.54
N VAL A 285 -14.42 23.32 -10.00
CA VAL A 285 -14.97 22.14 -9.35
C VAL A 285 -14.81 20.95 -10.28
N HIS A 286 -14.71 19.77 -9.69
CA HIS A 286 -14.64 18.54 -10.46
C HIS A 286 -15.93 18.29 -11.24
N VAL A 287 -15.77 17.77 -12.45
CA VAL A 287 -16.86 17.37 -13.34
C VAL A 287 -16.60 15.98 -13.90
N VAL A 288 -17.67 15.27 -14.24
CA VAL A 288 -17.57 14.03 -15.01
C VAL A 288 -17.52 14.38 -16.49
N VAL A 289 -16.45 13.96 -17.17
CA VAL A 289 -16.30 14.12 -18.62
C VAL A 289 -16.29 12.76 -19.31
N ARG A 290 -16.89 12.70 -20.50
CA ARG A 290 -16.70 11.63 -21.46
C ARG A 290 -15.43 11.91 -22.26
N VAL A 291 -14.60 10.88 -22.39
CA VAL A 291 -13.34 10.90 -23.14
C VAL A 291 -13.54 10.23 -24.50
N SER A 292 -13.24 10.97 -25.56
CA SER A 292 -13.37 10.59 -26.97
C SER A 292 -12.07 10.89 -27.72
N GLY A 293 -11.86 10.30 -28.91
CA GLY A 293 -10.54 10.33 -29.56
C GLY A 293 -9.50 9.49 -28.81
N ALA A 294 -8.21 9.57 -29.20
CA ALA A 294 -7.09 8.86 -28.60
C ALA A 294 -7.40 7.38 -28.24
N ASP A 295 -7.50 6.52 -29.26
CA ASP A 295 -7.92 5.11 -29.08
C ASP A 295 -7.00 4.29 -28.17
N SER A 296 -5.76 4.74 -27.97
CA SER A 296 -4.82 4.15 -27.00
C SER A 296 -5.16 4.44 -25.53
N LEU A 297 -6.01 5.44 -25.25
CA LEU A 297 -6.49 5.78 -23.91
C LEU A 297 -7.80 5.05 -23.62
N ASP A 298 -7.75 3.73 -23.50
CA ASP A 298 -8.89 2.98 -22.96
C ASP A 298 -9.04 3.22 -21.43
N VAL A 299 -10.12 2.68 -20.84
CA VAL A 299 -10.43 2.77 -19.41
C VAL A 299 -9.23 2.36 -18.55
N ARG A 300 -8.48 1.34 -18.98
CA ARG A 300 -7.31 0.81 -18.27
C ARG A 300 -6.12 1.74 -18.37
N ALA A 301 -5.81 2.25 -19.56
CA ALA A 301 -4.73 3.20 -19.76
C ALA A 301 -4.99 4.46 -18.94
N LEU A 302 -6.23 4.94 -18.90
CA LEU A 302 -6.63 6.08 -18.07
C LEU A 302 -6.39 5.81 -16.57
N ALA A 303 -6.88 4.69 -16.05
CA ALA A 303 -6.68 4.32 -14.64
C ALA A 303 -5.19 4.17 -14.29
N ARG A 304 -4.39 3.54 -15.18
CA ARG A 304 -2.92 3.41 -15.01
C ARG A 304 -2.20 4.74 -15.00
N LEU A 305 -2.66 5.71 -15.79
CA LEU A 305 -2.16 7.08 -15.79
C LEU A 305 -2.63 7.89 -14.57
N GLY A 306 -3.39 7.29 -13.66
CA GLY A 306 -3.87 7.94 -12.45
C GLY A 306 -5.06 8.85 -12.66
N PHE A 307 -5.78 8.71 -13.78
CA PHE A 307 -7.07 9.38 -13.96
C PHE A 307 -8.15 8.65 -13.16
N ASP A 308 -9.09 9.43 -12.64
CA ASP A 308 -10.20 8.91 -11.85
C ASP A 308 -11.35 8.44 -12.73
N VAL A 309 -11.29 7.17 -13.13
CA VAL A 309 -12.21 6.57 -14.10
C VAL A 309 -13.52 6.13 -13.44
N VAL A 310 -14.64 6.41 -14.08
CA VAL A 310 -15.98 5.99 -13.64
C VAL A 310 -16.68 5.13 -14.72
N PRO A 311 -17.56 4.18 -14.32
CA PRO A 311 -18.32 3.34 -15.23
C PRO A 311 -19.14 4.15 -16.23
N GLY A 312 -18.97 3.81 -17.50
CA GLY A 312 -19.77 4.30 -18.61
C GLY A 312 -20.65 3.21 -19.21
N ARG A 313 -21.72 3.58 -19.92
CA ARG A 313 -22.56 2.61 -20.64
C ARG A 313 -22.05 2.40 -22.06
N GLY A 314 -22.15 1.17 -22.56
CA GLY A 314 -21.85 0.86 -23.97
C GLY A 314 -20.40 1.18 -24.40
N GLY A 315 -19.44 1.06 -23.49
CA GLY A 315 -18.01 1.33 -23.78
C GLY A 315 -17.60 2.79 -23.64
N GLU A 316 -18.46 3.64 -23.07
CA GLU A 316 -18.09 5.01 -22.70
C GLU A 316 -16.89 5.04 -21.73
N ARG A 317 -15.96 5.96 -22.00
CA ARG A 317 -14.83 6.27 -21.11
C ARG A 317 -15.21 7.53 -20.34
N LEU A 318 -15.52 7.40 -19.06
CA LEU A 318 -15.88 8.53 -18.21
C LEU A 318 -14.80 8.76 -17.16
N VAL A 319 -14.44 10.01 -16.90
CA VAL A 319 -13.40 10.39 -15.94
C VAL A 319 -13.90 11.58 -15.13
N VAL A 320 -13.67 11.59 -13.82
CA VAL A 320 -13.83 12.80 -12.99
C VAL A 320 -12.56 13.64 -13.12
N VAL A 321 -12.69 14.88 -13.52
CA VAL A 321 -11.57 15.80 -13.72
C VAL A 321 -11.89 17.17 -13.17
N ASP A 322 -10.89 17.83 -12.60
CA ASP A 322 -10.86 19.28 -12.52
C ASP A 322 -10.36 19.86 -13.86
N SER A 323 -10.21 21.18 -13.95
CA SER A 323 -9.68 21.80 -15.17
C SER A 323 -8.22 21.40 -15.48
N THR A 324 -7.42 21.05 -14.48
CA THR A 324 -6.00 20.66 -14.64
C THR A 324 -5.88 19.28 -15.27
N GLU A 325 -6.62 18.31 -14.74
CA GLU A 325 -6.71 16.94 -15.24
C GLU A 325 -7.36 16.91 -16.63
N ARG A 326 -8.37 17.76 -16.88
CA ARG A 326 -8.97 17.92 -18.20
C ARG A 326 -7.94 18.39 -19.24
N ALA A 327 -7.15 19.41 -18.91
CA ALA A 327 -6.08 19.88 -19.79
C ALA A 327 -4.99 18.80 -19.99
N ARG A 328 -4.76 17.94 -18.99
CA ARG A 328 -3.86 16.78 -19.12
C ARG A 328 -4.41 15.75 -20.11
N LEU A 329 -5.71 15.42 -20.08
CA LEU A 329 -6.35 14.55 -21.07
C LEU A 329 -6.24 15.12 -22.49
N GLU A 330 -6.49 16.41 -22.65
CA GLU A 330 -6.44 17.08 -23.96
C GLU A 330 -5.02 17.09 -24.54
N ARG A 331 -3.98 17.27 -23.71
CA ARG A 331 -2.57 17.11 -24.14
C ARG A 331 -2.21 15.68 -24.56
N LEU A 332 -2.93 14.67 -24.07
CA LEU A 332 -2.77 13.28 -24.49
C LEU A 332 -3.57 12.97 -25.77
N GLY A 333 -4.16 13.98 -26.41
CA GLY A 333 -4.90 13.85 -27.67
C GLY A 333 -6.36 13.45 -27.50
N ALA A 334 -6.91 13.51 -26.28
CA ALA A 334 -8.31 13.21 -26.02
C ALA A 334 -9.22 14.44 -26.19
N THR A 335 -10.42 14.21 -26.69
CA THR A 335 -11.52 15.18 -26.69
C THR A 335 -12.44 14.90 -25.51
N THR A 336 -12.71 15.93 -24.70
CA THR A 336 -13.54 15.82 -23.48
C THR A 336 -14.92 16.45 -23.67
N THR A 337 -15.98 15.77 -23.24
CA THR A 337 -17.35 16.30 -23.22
C THR A 337 -17.93 16.19 -21.82
N GLU A 338 -18.35 17.31 -21.22
CA GLU A 338 -18.97 17.31 -19.89
C GLU A 338 -20.31 16.57 -19.91
N MET A 339 -20.47 15.65 -18.96
CA MET A 339 -21.70 14.86 -18.81
C MET A 339 -22.76 15.59 -17.99
N ARG A 340 -22.35 16.52 -17.14
CA ARG A 340 -23.21 17.32 -16.28
C ARG A 340 -22.57 18.68 -16.03
N ALA A 341 -23.38 19.73 -15.96
CA ALA A 341 -22.90 21.07 -15.67
C ALA A 341 -22.26 21.13 -14.26
N PRO A 342 -21.11 21.80 -14.10
CA PRO A 342 -20.49 22.01 -12.79
C PRO A 342 -21.44 22.81 -11.90
N ARG A 343 -21.74 22.29 -10.71
CA ARG A 343 -22.50 23.00 -9.69
C ARG A 343 -21.77 22.94 -8.36
N PRO A 344 -21.21 24.06 -7.88
CA PRO A 344 -20.68 24.15 -6.53
C PRO A 344 -21.77 23.86 -5.50
N ARG A 345 -21.42 23.12 -4.43
CA ARG A 345 -22.32 22.95 -3.28
C ARG A 345 -22.22 24.14 -2.34
N THR A 346 -23.30 24.37 -1.62
CA THR A 346 -23.39 25.34 -0.53
C THR A 346 -23.84 24.66 0.76
N ALA A 347 -23.63 25.31 1.90
CA ALA A 347 -24.16 24.85 3.19
C ALA A 347 -25.71 24.68 3.16
N ALA A 348 -26.41 25.46 2.34
CA ALA A 348 -27.85 25.31 2.15
C ALA A 348 -28.21 24.01 1.41
N ASP A 349 -27.41 23.59 0.42
CA ASP A 349 -27.58 22.29 -0.24
C ASP A 349 -27.27 21.12 0.72
N ALA A 350 -26.29 21.29 1.62
CA ALA A 350 -25.99 20.32 2.66
C ALA A 350 -27.13 20.18 3.67
N ALA A 351 -27.80 21.27 4.03
CA ALA A 351 -28.96 21.24 4.94
C ALA A 351 -30.18 20.52 4.35
N GLN A 352 -30.24 20.34 3.04
CA GLN A 352 -31.33 19.64 2.35
C GLN A 352 -31.17 18.11 2.33
N THR A 353 -29.99 17.58 2.67
CA THR A 353 -29.81 16.13 2.73
C THR A 353 -30.53 15.55 3.96
N THR A 354 -31.13 14.38 3.77
CA THR A 354 -31.95 13.66 4.74
C THR A 354 -31.18 12.52 5.39
N VAL A 355 -30.44 11.72 4.61
CA VAL A 355 -29.64 10.59 5.12
C VAL A 355 -28.20 11.01 5.31
N TYR A 356 -27.56 11.56 4.26
CA TYR A 356 -26.18 12.00 4.35
C TYR A 356 -26.04 13.18 5.29
N ARG A 357 -24.98 13.17 6.09
CA ARG A 357 -24.72 14.15 7.13
C ARG A 357 -23.31 14.70 6.95
N SER A 358 -23.13 16.01 7.05
CA SER A 358 -21.78 16.59 7.05
C SER A 358 -21.02 16.19 8.32
N TYR A 359 -19.72 16.46 8.36
CA TYR A 359 -18.93 16.14 9.55
C TYR A 359 -19.30 17.04 10.73
N ASP A 360 -19.38 18.35 10.45
CA ASP A 360 -19.42 19.40 11.47
C ASP A 360 -20.82 19.83 11.92
N ASP A 361 -21.89 19.38 11.25
CA ASP A 361 -23.26 19.75 11.63
C ASP A 361 -23.49 19.43 13.13
N PRO A 362 -23.80 20.44 13.97
CA PRO A 362 -23.83 20.27 15.42
C PRO A 362 -25.04 19.47 15.92
N ARG A 363 -26.04 19.24 15.07
CA ARG A 363 -27.28 18.53 15.43
C ARG A 363 -27.29 17.11 14.90
N ARG A 364 -26.89 16.91 13.65
CA ARG A 364 -27.01 15.61 12.95
C ARG A 364 -25.72 15.14 12.29
N GLY A 365 -24.65 15.93 12.36
CA GLY A 365 -23.37 15.60 11.72
C GLY A 365 -22.74 14.34 12.29
N VAL A 366 -21.74 13.80 11.60
CA VAL A 366 -21.07 12.55 11.99
C VAL A 366 -20.57 12.63 13.44
N ARG A 367 -19.88 13.72 13.81
CA ARG A 367 -19.38 13.93 15.18
C ARG A 367 -20.52 13.94 16.21
N ALA A 368 -21.55 14.76 15.97
CA ALA A 368 -22.69 14.86 16.87
C ALA A 368 -23.44 13.52 17.04
N TYR A 369 -23.51 12.73 15.96
CA TYR A 369 -24.11 11.39 15.99
C TYR A 369 -23.31 10.42 16.86
N LEU A 370 -21.99 10.33 16.68
CA LEU A 370 -21.13 9.47 17.51
C LEU A 370 -21.22 9.85 18.99
N ASP A 371 -21.15 11.14 19.31
CA ASP A 371 -21.30 11.65 20.68
C ASP A 371 -22.67 11.28 21.29
N SER A 372 -23.74 11.41 20.49
CA SER A 372 -25.08 11.04 20.93
C SER A 372 -25.21 9.55 21.23
N LEU A 373 -24.58 8.71 20.41
CA LEU A 373 -24.64 7.25 20.57
C LEU A 373 -23.83 6.79 21.78
N ALA A 374 -22.66 7.39 22.02
CA ALA A 374 -21.85 7.15 23.21
C ALA A 374 -22.60 7.55 24.50
N ARG A 375 -23.27 8.71 24.50
CA ARG A 375 -24.10 9.15 25.64
C ARG A 375 -25.30 8.25 25.89
N ALA A 376 -25.94 7.73 24.83
CA ALA A 376 -27.08 6.82 24.95
C ALA A 376 -26.68 5.41 25.40
N HIS A 377 -25.44 4.98 25.11
CA HIS A 377 -24.95 3.63 25.39
C HIS A 377 -23.56 3.63 26.06
N PRO A 378 -23.39 4.27 27.24
CA PRO A 378 -22.08 4.55 27.83
C PRO A 378 -21.28 3.32 28.27
N THR A 379 -21.94 2.15 28.42
CA THR A 379 -21.29 0.88 28.76
C THR A 379 -20.96 0.01 27.54
N ARG A 380 -21.33 0.44 26.33
CA ARG A 380 -21.20 -0.34 25.08
C ARG A 380 -20.50 0.43 23.96
N VAL A 381 -20.54 1.76 23.98
CA VAL A 381 -19.95 2.61 22.94
C VAL A 381 -18.95 3.56 23.56
N HIS A 382 -17.71 3.48 23.10
CA HIS A 382 -16.61 4.33 23.54
C HIS A 382 -16.01 5.03 22.33
N VAL A 383 -16.05 6.36 22.31
CA VAL A 383 -15.52 7.16 21.20
C VAL A 383 -14.17 7.71 21.59
N ASP A 384 -13.18 7.49 20.73
CA ASP A 384 -11.81 7.98 20.90
C ASP A 384 -11.39 8.85 19.71
N THR A 385 -10.42 9.73 19.95
CA THR A 385 -9.82 10.59 18.92
C THR A 385 -8.46 10.02 18.52
N LEU A 386 -8.39 9.45 17.32
CA LEU A 386 -7.16 8.87 16.79
C LEU A 386 -6.09 9.91 16.51
N GLY A 387 -6.48 11.15 16.22
CA GLY A 387 -5.62 12.26 15.86
C GLY A 387 -6.44 13.47 15.40
N ARG A 388 -5.77 14.50 14.88
CA ARG A 388 -6.43 15.67 14.28
C ARG A 388 -5.92 15.88 12.86
N THR A 389 -6.82 16.35 12.00
CA THR A 389 -6.53 16.76 10.63
C THR A 389 -5.79 18.11 10.59
N LEU A 390 -5.40 18.55 9.40
CA LEU A 390 -4.75 19.85 9.19
C LEU A 390 -5.65 21.04 9.54
N GLU A 391 -6.96 20.94 9.36
CA GLU A 391 -7.93 21.96 9.76
C GLU A 391 -8.45 21.74 11.20
N GLY A 392 -7.82 20.83 11.97
CA GLY A 392 -8.04 20.65 13.40
C GLY A 392 -9.22 19.74 13.77
N ARG A 393 -9.91 19.14 12.80
CA ARG A 393 -11.01 18.20 13.05
C ARG A 393 -10.47 16.92 13.68
N PRO A 394 -11.12 16.39 14.73
CA PRO A 394 -10.72 15.10 15.28
C PRO A 394 -11.01 13.99 14.27
N ILE A 395 -10.16 12.97 14.22
CA ILE A 395 -10.44 11.71 13.51
C ILE A 395 -10.98 10.74 14.56
N LEU A 396 -12.26 10.36 14.43
CA LEU A 396 -12.99 9.66 15.49
C LEU A 396 -13.09 8.16 15.21
N ALA A 397 -12.86 7.35 16.24
CA ALA A 397 -13.12 5.92 16.25
C ALA A 397 -14.13 5.57 17.34
N ALA A 398 -15.12 4.73 17.03
CA ALA A 398 -16.05 4.18 18.01
C ALA A 398 -15.75 2.70 18.25
N LYS A 399 -15.41 2.35 19.49
CA LYS A 399 -15.34 0.97 19.97
C LYS A 399 -16.71 0.50 20.41
N VAL A 400 -17.11 -0.69 19.96
CA VAL A 400 -18.34 -1.36 20.39
C VAL A 400 -18.00 -2.57 21.26
N GLY A 401 -18.57 -2.63 22.47
CA GLY A 401 -18.34 -3.70 23.43
C GLY A 401 -17.79 -3.18 24.76
N PRO A 402 -17.08 -4.02 25.53
CA PRO A 402 -16.44 -3.62 26.78
C PRO A 402 -15.43 -2.47 26.60
N ALA A 403 -15.36 -1.56 27.58
CA ALA A 403 -14.47 -0.40 27.53
C ALA A 403 -12.98 -0.76 27.45
N GLY A 404 -12.52 -1.64 28.35
CA GLY A 404 -11.11 -2.02 28.43
C GLY A 404 -10.66 -2.85 27.23
N ASP A 405 -9.36 -2.85 26.96
CA ASP A 405 -8.74 -3.76 25.99
C ASP A 405 -8.40 -5.10 26.67
N ASP A 406 -8.50 -6.20 25.94
CA ASP A 406 -8.13 -7.54 26.42
C ASP A 406 -7.47 -8.30 25.28
N THR A 407 -6.26 -8.80 25.50
CA THR A 407 -5.49 -9.52 24.47
C THR A 407 -6.17 -10.80 23.97
N ARG A 408 -7.20 -11.30 24.68
CA ARG A 408 -8.02 -12.44 24.25
C ARG A 408 -9.16 -12.04 23.31
N ARG A 409 -9.50 -10.75 23.22
CA ARG A 409 -10.48 -10.21 22.27
C ARG A 409 -9.73 -9.73 21.02
N PRO A 410 -9.86 -10.41 19.87
CA PRO A 410 -9.21 -9.95 18.65
C PRO A 410 -9.81 -8.61 18.21
N ASN A 411 -8.93 -7.72 17.74
CA ASN A 411 -9.33 -6.43 17.17
C ASN A 411 -9.90 -6.63 15.76
N VAL A 412 -10.98 -5.91 15.46
CA VAL A 412 -11.59 -5.82 14.13
C VAL A 412 -11.80 -4.36 13.81
N ILE A 413 -11.30 -3.88 12.68
CA ILE A 413 -11.41 -2.47 12.29
C ILE A 413 -12.26 -2.34 11.03
N PHE A 414 -13.32 -1.53 11.11
CA PHE A 414 -14.03 -1.03 9.94
C PHE A 414 -13.75 0.45 9.81
N LEU A 415 -13.34 0.89 8.63
CA LEU A 415 -13.08 2.28 8.33
C LEU A 415 -13.68 2.67 6.99
N ALA A 416 -13.89 3.96 6.77
CA ALA A 416 -14.44 4.48 5.54
C ALA A 416 -13.94 5.90 5.26
N THR A 417 -14.22 6.36 4.04
CA THR A 417 -14.08 7.78 3.67
C THR A 417 -12.63 8.25 3.75
N TYR A 418 -11.69 7.45 3.22
CA TYR A 418 -10.38 7.97 2.83
C TYR A 418 -10.53 9.00 1.71
N HIS A 419 -11.35 8.66 0.70
CA HIS A 419 -11.76 9.60 -0.32
C HIS A 419 -13.04 10.32 0.11
N ALA A 420 -12.99 11.64 0.11
CA ALA A 420 -14.00 12.49 0.72
C ALA A 420 -15.39 12.39 0.07
N ARG A 421 -15.46 12.26 -1.25
CA ARG A 421 -16.72 12.18 -2.02
C ARG A 421 -17.52 10.87 -1.85
N GLU A 422 -16.99 9.88 -1.15
CA GLU A 422 -17.57 8.52 -1.08
C GLU A 422 -18.60 8.41 0.06
N TRP A 423 -19.63 9.25 0.03
CA TRP A 423 -20.57 9.43 1.14
C TRP A 423 -21.30 8.15 1.56
N ALA A 424 -21.60 7.25 0.62
CA ALA A 424 -22.27 6.00 0.97
C ALA A 424 -21.36 5.10 1.83
N ALA A 425 -20.03 5.12 1.64
CA ALA A 425 -19.10 4.38 2.49
C ALA A 425 -19.15 4.86 3.96
N THR A 426 -19.29 6.18 4.18
CA THR A 426 -19.51 6.74 5.53
C THR A 426 -20.78 6.16 6.16
N GLU A 427 -21.89 6.12 5.42
CA GLU A 427 -23.15 5.59 5.94
C GLU A 427 -23.09 4.07 6.22
N MET A 428 -22.24 3.31 5.51
CA MET A 428 -22.03 1.88 5.80
C MET A 428 -21.48 1.63 7.19
N THR A 429 -20.43 2.36 7.56
CA THR A 429 -19.81 2.23 8.89
C THR A 429 -20.73 2.75 9.99
N LEU A 430 -21.44 3.86 9.77
CA LEU A 430 -22.42 4.39 10.74
C LEU A 430 -23.60 3.45 10.97
N ARG A 431 -24.10 2.80 9.92
CA ARG A 431 -25.18 1.80 10.02
C ARG A 431 -24.71 0.52 10.68
N LEU A 432 -23.49 0.06 10.38
CA LEU A 432 -22.88 -1.08 11.07
C LEU A 432 -22.75 -0.80 12.57
N LEU A 433 -22.22 0.37 12.93
CA LEU A 433 -22.14 0.82 14.32
C LEU A 433 -23.51 0.78 14.99
N ARG A 434 -24.54 1.37 14.36
CA ARG A 434 -25.91 1.35 14.88
C ARG A 434 -26.45 -0.07 15.05
N HIS A 435 -26.21 -0.95 14.09
CA HIS A 435 -26.67 -2.33 14.11
C HIS A 435 -26.01 -3.14 15.25
N LEU A 436 -24.71 -2.94 15.47
CA LEU A 436 -23.98 -3.61 16.56
C LEU A 436 -24.38 -3.12 17.95
N VAL A 437 -24.86 -1.88 18.06
CA VAL A 437 -25.23 -1.23 19.33
C VAL A 437 -26.71 -1.43 19.67
N SER A 438 -27.59 -1.28 18.68
CA SER A 438 -29.04 -1.32 18.81
C SER A 438 -29.65 -2.06 17.61
N PRO A 439 -29.52 -3.40 17.55
CA PRO A 439 -30.08 -4.19 16.47
C PRO A 439 -31.62 -4.10 16.44
N PRO A 440 -32.26 -4.33 15.29
CA PRO A 440 -33.72 -4.23 15.15
C PRO A 440 -34.48 -5.29 15.97
N ALA A 441 -33.81 -6.38 16.36
CA ALA A 441 -34.33 -7.41 17.25
C ALA A 441 -33.19 -7.91 18.17
N PRO A 442 -33.51 -8.40 19.39
CA PRO A 442 -32.52 -9.03 20.27
C PRO A 442 -31.77 -10.15 19.54
N SER A 443 -30.45 -10.20 19.70
CA SER A 443 -29.61 -11.17 19.01
C SER A 443 -28.48 -11.65 19.91
N ALA A 444 -28.65 -12.86 20.46
CA ALA A 444 -27.62 -13.51 21.25
C ALA A 444 -26.30 -13.67 20.46
N ARG A 445 -26.38 -13.85 19.12
CA ARG A 445 -25.20 -13.89 18.25
C ARG A 445 -24.44 -12.56 18.29
N LEU A 446 -25.12 -11.44 18.08
CA LEU A 446 -24.48 -10.12 18.05
C LEU A 446 -23.88 -9.75 19.41
N ASP A 447 -24.61 -9.98 20.51
CA ASP A 447 -24.12 -9.71 21.86
C ASP A 447 -22.85 -10.53 22.17
N SER A 448 -22.86 -11.79 21.73
CA SER A 448 -21.71 -12.70 21.76
C SER A 448 -20.53 -12.24 20.90
N LEU A 449 -20.78 -11.63 19.73
CA LEU A 449 -19.74 -11.05 18.89
C LEU A 449 -19.06 -9.87 19.60
N VAL A 450 -19.84 -8.86 19.99
CA VAL A 450 -19.30 -7.62 20.61
C VAL A 450 -18.70 -7.84 22.00
N ALA A 451 -19.12 -8.90 22.72
CA ALA A 451 -18.53 -9.24 24.01
C ALA A 451 -17.14 -9.91 23.89
N ARG A 452 -16.84 -10.52 22.74
CA ARG A 452 -15.62 -11.34 22.53
C ARG A 452 -14.64 -10.75 21.53
N ARG A 453 -14.92 -9.58 20.95
CA ARG A 453 -14.05 -8.88 20.01
C ARG A 453 -14.05 -7.40 20.33
N ASP A 454 -12.92 -6.75 20.09
CA ASP A 454 -12.83 -5.30 20.13
C ASP A 454 -13.10 -4.77 18.71
N VAL A 455 -14.36 -4.36 18.46
CA VAL A 455 -14.82 -3.89 17.14
C VAL A 455 -14.74 -2.37 17.10
N TRP A 456 -13.88 -1.86 16.23
CA TRP A 456 -13.60 -0.44 16.05
C TRP A 456 -14.19 0.05 14.73
N ILE A 457 -14.90 1.18 14.77
CA ILE A 457 -15.51 1.82 13.61
C ILE A 457 -14.94 3.22 13.43
N VAL A 458 -14.31 3.51 12.29
CA VAL A 458 -13.79 4.84 11.91
C VAL A 458 -14.59 5.36 10.70
N PRO A 459 -15.68 6.12 10.91
CA PRO A 459 -16.58 6.45 9.81
C PRO A 459 -15.97 7.40 8.77
N VAL A 460 -15.10 8.30 9.22
CA VAL A 460 -14.50 9.33 8.38
C VAL A 460 -13.00 9.43 8.67
N ALA A 461 -12.18 8.76 7.86
CA ALA A 461 -10.73 8.86 7.93
C ALA A 461 -10.20 10.21 7.39
N ASN A 462 -10.96 10.89 6.51
CA ASN A 462 -10.65 12.20 5.95
C ASN A 462 -11.68 13.29 6.34
N PRO A 463 -11.75 13.74 7.60
CA PRO A 463 -12.76 14.71 8.04
C PRO A 463 -12.78 16.02 7.26
N ASP A 464 -11.60 16.57 6.93
CA ASP A 464 -11.49 17.86 6.23
C ASP A 464 -11.98 17.77 4.79
N GLY A 465 -11.56 16.74 4.07
CA GLY A 465 -12.04 16.50 2.72
C GLY A 465 -13.54 16.22 2.72
N TYR A 466 -14.03 15.37 3.65
CA TYR A 466 -15.45 15.03 3.73
C TYR A 466 -16.31 16.28 3.94
N GLU A 467 -15.97 17.16 4.90
CA GLU A 467 -16.72 18.40 5.10
C GLU A 467 -16.70 19.29 3.84
N TYR A 468 -15.55 19.40 3.16
CA TYR A 468 -15.40 20.18 1.94
C TYR A 468 -16.37 19.74 0.81
N THR A 469 -16.77 18.47 0.79
CA THR A 469 -17.74 17.96 -0.20
C THR A 469 -19.18 18.42 0.03
N PHE A 470 -19.51 18.86 1.24
CA PHE A 470 -20.81 19.44 1.57
C PHE A 470 -20.85 20.95 1.36
N THR A 471 -19.70 21.62 1.48
CA THR A 471 -19.62 23.09 1.47
C THR A 471 -19.09 23.68 0.17
N ASN A 472 -18.43 22.89 -0.68
CA ASN A 472 -17.72 23.39 -1.86
C ASN A 472 -17.84 22.45 -3.08
N ASP A 473 -17.10 21.34 -3.09
CA ASP A 473 -16.95 20.47 -4.25
C ASP A 473 -17.33 19.04 -3.92
N ARG A 474 -18.51 18.62 -4.41
CA ARG A 474 -19.07 17.29 -4.13
C ARG A 474 -18.18 16.14 -4.59
N LEU A 475 -17.35 16.35 -5.60
CA LEU A 475 -16.53 15.31 -6.21
C LEU A 475 -15.07 15.39 -5.74
N TRP A 476 -14.78 16.20 -4.72
CA TRP A 476 -13.47 16.26 -4.07
C TRP A 476 -13.07 14.91 -3.46
N ARG A 477 -11.86 14.44 -3.79
CA ARG A 477 -11.34 13.13 -3.37
C ARG A 477 -10.38 13.24 -2.19
N LYS A 478 -9.34 14.07 -2.32
CA LYS A 478 -8.14 14.10 -1.46
C LYS A 478 -8.39 14.70 -0.07
N ASN A 479 -7.37 14.74 0.79
CA ASN A 479 -7.40 15.59 1.99
C ASN A 479 -7.26 17.09 1.62
N ARG A 480 -7.03 17.97 2.60
CA ARG A 480 -6.96 19.43 2.40
C ARG A 480 -5.57 20.06 2.55
N ARG A 481 -4.50 19.26 2.46
CA ARG A 481 -3.12 19.77 2.53
C ARG A 481 -2.80 20.75 1.40
N GLN A 482 -2.29 21.93 1.72
CA GLN A 482 -1.82 22.88 0.71
C GLN A 482 -0.52 22.39 0.07
N GLN A 483 -0.48 22.30 -1.26
CA GLN A 483 0.71 21.89 -2.05
C GLN A 483 1.34 23.07 -2.81
N GLY A 484 0.83 24.29 -2.60
CA GLY A 484 1.25 25.50 -3.29
C GLY A 484 0.30 25.90 -4.41
N THR A 485 0.85 26.51 -5.46
CA THR A 485 0.10 27.05 -6.61
C THR A 485 0.70 26.54 -7.92
N PHE A 486 -0.16 26.31 -8.91
CA PHE A 486 0.24 25.98 -10.28
C PHE A 486 -0.61 26.82 -11.24
N GLU A 487 0.03 27.55 -12.16
CA GLU A 487 -0.64 28.46 -13.11
C GLU A 487 -1.61 29.45 -12.41
N GLY A 488 -1.24 29.92 -11.21
CA GLY A 488 -2.06 30.83 -10.40
C GLY A 488 -3.26 30.18 -9.69
N LYS A 489 -3.41 28.86 -9.76
CA LYS A 489 -4.44 28.09 -9.06
C LYS A 489 -3.86 27.34 -7.85
N PRO A 490 -4.57 27.28 -6.70
CA PRO A 490 -4.15 26.46 -5.57
C PRO A 490 -4.11 24.97 -5.94
N VAL A 491 -3.03 24.29 -5.58
CA VAL A 491 -2.91 22.83 -5.64
C VAL A 491 -3.09 22.30 -4.23
N VAL A 492 -4.10 21.46 -4.02
CA VAL A 492 -4.53 21.04 -2.69
C VAL A 492 -4.77 19.53 -2.67
N GLY A 493 -4.41 18.92 -1.55
CA GLY A 493 -4.74 17.56 -1.18
C GLY A 493 -3.68 16.53 -1.53
N VAL A 494 -3.61 15.50 -0.69
CA VAL A 494 -2.94 14.21 -0.89
C VAL A 494 -4.01 13.13 -0.91
N ASP A 495 -3.86 12.15 -1.79
CA ASP A 495 -4.65 10.93 -1.77
C ASP A 495 -4.17 10.05 -0.60
N LEU A 496 -4.98 9.99 0.45
CA LEU A 496 -4.65 9.24 1.65
C LEU A 496 -4.50 7.74 1.38
N ASN A 497 -5.23 7.20 0.39
CA ASN A 497 -5.10 5.79 0.01
C ASN A 497 -3.97 5.54 -1.00
N ARG A 498 -3.03 6.49 -1.11
CA ARG A 498 -1.71 6.36 -1.76
C ARG A 498 -0.56 6.75 -0.83
N ASN A 499 -0.86 7.13 0.42
CA ASN A 499 0.08 7.73 1.34
C ASN A 499 0.59 6.77 2.43
N HIS A 500 0.05 5.55 2.55
CA HIS A 500 0.52 4.58 3.55
C HIS A 500 1.98 4.19 3.34
N SER A 501 2.68 3.88 4.42
CA SER A 501 4.13 3.64 4.44
C SER A 501 4.60 2.38 3.72
N VAL A 502 3.70 1.40 3.56
CA VAL A 502 3.98 0.13 2.91
C VAL A 502 3.80 0.28 1.39
N ARG A 503 4.79 -0.20 0.64
CA ARG A 503 4.83 -0.10 -0.83
C ARG A 503 4.60 1.32 -1.35
N TRP A 504 4.92 2.34 -0.56
CA TRP A 504 4.81 3.73 -1.01
C TRP A 504 5.82 4.02 -2.11
N GLY A 505 5.43 4.72 -3.17
CA GLY A 505 6.42 5.28 -4.08
C GLY A 505 7.11 4.27 -5.00
N VAL A 506 6.66 3.00 -5.05
CA VAL A 506 7.38 1.91 -5.74
C VAL A 506 7.51 2.17 -7.24
N ASP A 507 6.44 2.64 -7.86
CA ASP A 507 6.39 3.11 -9.24
C ASP A 507 5.32 4.19 -9.41
N ASP A 508 5.14 4.70 -10.63
CA ASP A 508 4.12 5.70 -10.96
C ASP A 508 2.83 5.07 -11.53
N LEU A 509 2.55 3.80 -11.21
CA LEU A 509 1.33 3.11 -11.61
C LEU A 509 0.28 3.18 -10.49
N GLY A 510 -0.88 3.75 -10.82
CA GLY A 510 -2.00 3.91 -9.89
C GLY A 510 -1.78 4.94 -8.78
N SER A 511 -0.60 5.55 -8.68
CA SER A 511 -0.28 6.67 -7.78
C SER A 511 0.61 7.67 -8.52
N SER A 512 0.69 8.93 -8.06
CA SER A 512 1.45 9.98 -8.77
C SER A 512 2.36 10.78 -7.83
N PRO A 513 3.57 11.19 -8.29
CA PRO A 513 4.39 12.15 -7.56
C PRO A 513 4.04 13.61 -7.91
N ASP A 514 3.10 13.83 -8.84
CA ASP A 514 2.63 15.16 -9.25
C ASP A 514 1.54 15.65 -8.27
N PRO A 515 1.75 16.77 -7.54
CA PRO A 515 0.78 17.29 -6.57
C PRO A 515 -0.58 17.67 -7.19
N ARG A 516 -0.63 17.86 -8.51
CA ARG A 516 -1.85 18.19 -9.25
C ARG A 516 -2.72 16.97 -9.55
N SER A 517 -2.19 15.76 -9.40
CA SER A 517 -2.92 14.53 -9.68
C SER A 517 -3.93 14.22 -8.58
N GLU A 518 -5.05 13.61 -8.96
CA GLU A 518 -6.04 13.09 -8.00
C GLU A 518 -5.53 11.91 -7.18
N VAL A 519 -4.50 11.20 -7.68
CA VAL A 519 -3.81 10.11 -6.97
C VAL A 519 -2.44 10.55 -6.46
N PHE A 520 -2.26 11.84 -6.15
CA PHE A 520 -1.01 12.35 -5.58
C PHE A 520 -0.70 11.68 -4.24
N ARG A 521 0.44 11.00 -4.16
CA ARG A 521 0.82 10.14 -3.03
C ARG A 521 1.43 10.87 -1.83
N GLY A 522 1.61 12.18 -1.91
CA GLY A 522 2.29 12.99 -0.90
C GLY A 522 3.79 13.15 -1.17
N GLY A 523 4.45 14.02 -0.39
CA GLY A 523 5.89 14.28 -0.53
C GLY A 523 6.79 13.19 0.06
N SER A 524 6.24 12.36 0.95
CA SER A 524 6.90 11.20 1.55
C SER A 524 5.86 10.19 2.05
N ALA A 525 6.30 8.96 2.31
CA ALA A 525 5.51 7.93 2.96
C ALA A 525 4.93 8.41 4.30
N ALA A 526 3.64 8.18 4.52
CA ALA A 526 2.89 8.62 5.70
C ALA A 526 3.05 10.12 6.03
N SER A 527 3.10 10.99 5.01
CA SER A 527 3.23 12.44 5.20
C SER A 527 2.00 13.11 5.82
N GLU A 528 0.83 12.49 5.72
CA GLU A 528 -0.44 13.08 6.18
C GLU A 528 -0.77 12.69 7.62
N LEU A 529 -1.31 13.65 8.38
CA LEU A 529 -1.69 13.44 9.79
C LEU A 529 -2.78 12.38 9.92
N GLU A 530 -3.68 12.32 8.94
CA GLU A 530 -4.73 11.30 8.83
C GLU A 530 -4.12 9.90 8.68
N THR A 531 -3.18 9.73 7.75
CA THR A 531 -2.48 8.46 7.52
C THR A 531 -1.71 8.03 8.78
N GLN A 532 -0.96 8.95 9.38
CA GLN A 532 -0.20 8.68 10.61
C GLN A 532 -1.10 8.25 11.78
N ALA A 533 -2.29 8.85 11.91
CA ALA A 533 -3.26 8.47 12.93
C ALA A 533 -3.76 7.03 12.72
N ILE A 534 -4.10 6.65 11.49
CA ILE A 534 -4.56 5.28 11.18
C ILE A 534 -3.42 4.25 11.37
N GLU A 535 -2.19 4.56 10.94
CA GLU A 535 -1.06 3.65 11.14
C GLU A 535 -0.74 3.45 12.63
N ARG A 536 -0.72 4.53 13.42
CA ARG A 536 -0.53 4.44 14.87
C ARG A 536 -1.64 3.62 15.51
N PHE A 537 -2.88 3.79 15.05
CA PHE A 537 -4.02 3.03 15.54
C PHE A 537 -3.85 1.51 15.30
N HIS A 538 -3.29 1.11 14.15
CA HIS A 538 -2.96 -0.30 13.89
C HIS A 538 -1.84 -0.84 14.79
N VAL A 539 -0.88 -0.01 15.16
CA VAL A 539 0.17 -0.40 16.12
C VAL A 539 -0.42 -0.65 17.51
N LEU A 540 -1.34 0.21 17.95
CA LEU A 540 -1.97 0.12 19.27
C LEU A 540 -3.03 -1.01 19.34
N HIS A 541 -3.77 -1.21 18.24
CA HIS A 541 -4.85 -2.18 18.15
C HIS A 541 -4.69 -3.05 16.89
N PRO A 542 -3.69 -3.94 16.84
CA PRO A 542 -3.39 -4.73 15.64
C PRO A 542 -4.59 -5.60 15.26
N PRO A 543 -5.25 -5.34 14.12
CA PRO A 543 -6.46 -6.04 13.74
C PRO A 543 -6.15 -7.45 13.24
N VAL A 544 -7.08 -8.38 13.49
CA VAL A 544 -7.09 -9.69 12.83
C VAL A 544 -7.74 -9.57 11.46
N VAL A 545 -8.84 -8.81 11.38
CA VAL A 545 -9.59 -8.52 10.16
C VAL A 545 -9.83 -7.02 10.08
N SER A 546 -9.71 -6.43 8.89
CA SER A 546 -10.11 -5.04 8.67
C SER A 546 -10.84 -4.82 7.35
N VAL A 547 -11.73 -3.84 7.30
CA VAL A 547 -12.51 -3.50 6.10
C VAL A 547 -12.48 -1.99 5.87
N SER A 548 -11.90 -1.56 4.75
CA SER A 548 -11.92 -0.16 4.30
C SER A 548 -13.02 0.02 3.25
N TYR A 549 -14.15 0.60 3.62
CA TYR A 549 -15.26 0.85 2.70
C TYR A 549 -14.95 2.03 1.77
N HIS A 550 -15.16 1.78 0.49
CA HIS A 550 -15.04 2.73 -0.60
C HIS A 550 -16.29 2.69 -1.51
N THR A 551 -16.40 3.69 -2.37
CA THR A 551 -17.34 3.69 -3.49
C THR A 551 -16.59 4.15 -4.72
N PHE A 552 -16.73 3.57 -5.90
CA PHE A 552 -17.68 2.57 -6.34
C PHE A 552 -16.94 1.53 -7.21
N ALA A 553 -17.57 0.39 -7.48
CA ALA A 553 -17.28 -0.48 -8.63
C ALA A 553 -18.11 -1.77 -8.61
N GLY A 554 -18.80 -2.07 -7.50
CA GLY A 554 -19.40 -3.38 -7.28
C GLY A 554 -18.34 -4.45 -7.08
N LEU A 555 -17.28 -4.16 -6.34
CA LEU A 555 -16.16 -5.07 -6.11
C LEU A 555 -15.91 -5.29 -4.62
N LEU A 556 -15.46 -6.48 -4.25
CA LEU A 556 -14.95 -6.80 -2.93
C LEU A 556 -13.47 -7.16 -3.06
N LEU A 557 -12.63 -6.14 -2.91
CA LEU A 557 -11.20 -6.26 -3.15
C LEU A 557 -10.45 -6.81 -1.93
N TYR A 558 -9.36 -7.51 -2.18
CA TYR A 558 -8.41 -7.98 -1.16
C TYR A 558 -6.97 -7.94 -1.70
N PRO A 559 -5.93 -8.03 -0.86
CA PRO A 559 -4.54 -7.94 -1.30
C PRO A 559 -4.18 -8.99 -2.35
N GLU A 560 -3.14 -8.79 -3.15
CA GLU A 560 -2.30 -7.58 -3.19
C GLU A 560 -2.87 -6.56 -4.19
N GLY A 561 -2.61 -5.27 -3.97
CA GLY A 561 -2.94 -4.19 -4.90
C GLY A 561 -1.74 -3.70 -5.70
N TRP A 562 -0.55 -3.64 -5.11
CA TRP A 562 0.57 -2.90 -5.69
C TRP A 562 1.21 -3.50 -6.95
N ARG A 563 0.96 -4.78 -7.26
CA ARG A 563 1.56 -5.43 -8.44
C ARG A 563 0.69 -6.53 -9.00
N TYR A 564 0.60 -6.55 -10.33
CA TYR A 564 -0.10 -7.60 -11.08
C TYR A 564 0.37 -9.02 -10.73
N GLY A 565 -0.60 -9.94 -10.66
CA GLY A 565 -0.36 -11.37 -10.53
C GLY A 565 0.12 -11.83 -9.15
N LEU A 566 0.30 -10.92 -8.19
CA LEU A 566 0.59 -11.31 -6.82
C LEU A 566 -0.64 -11.91 -6.14
N LEU A 567 -0.43 -12.93 -5.32
CA LEU A 567 -1.50 -13.61 -4.61
C LEU A 567 -1.28 -13.44 -3.12
N PRO A 568 -2.34 -13.13 -2.35
CA PRO A 568 -2.20 -13.00 -0.92
C PRO A 568 -1.79 -14.35 -0.32
N GLY A 569 -0.92 -14.29 0.69
CA GLY A 569 -0.43 -15.49 1.34
C GLY A 569 -1.50 -16.29 2.09
N ASP A 570 -2.64 -15.68 2.39
CA ASP A 570 -3.81 -16.30 3.03
C ASP A 570 -5.01 -16.40 2.07
N LEU A 571 -4.76 -16.59 0.77
CA LEU A 571 -5.79 -16.59 -0.28
C LEU A 571 -7.01 -17.47 0.02
N SER A 572 -6.86 -18.61 0.66
CA SER A 572 -8.02 -19.46 0.99
C SER A 572 -8.94 -18.82 2.03
N ILE A 573 -8.39 -18.02 2.95
CA ILE A 573 -9.17 -17.25 3.94
C ILE A 573 -9.90 -16.12 3.24
N TYR A 574 -9.21 -15.39 2.35
CA TYR A 574 -9.83 -14.36 1.52
C TYR A 574 -11.00 -14.92 0.69
N ARG A 575 -10.79 -16.04 -0.03
CA ARG A 575 -11.86 -16.70 -0.81
C ARG A 575 -13.00 -17.25 0.06
N ALA A 576 -12.71 -17.72 1.28
CA ALA A 576 -13.76 -18.18 2.19
C ALA A 576 -14.66 -17.03 2.66
N LEU A 577 -14.07 -15.86 2.94
CA LEU A 577 -14.80 -14.69 3.44
C LEU A 577 -15.45 -13.87 2.33
N ALA A 578 -14.77 -13.65 1.21
CA ALA A 578 -15.27 -12.85 0.09
C ALA A 578 -16.18 -13.65 -0.86
N GLY A 579 -15.98 -14.96 -0.92
CA GLY A 579 -16.75 -15.86 -1.78
C GLY A 579 -16.21 -15.96 -3.21
N THR A 580 -17.10 -16.35 -4.12
CA THR A 580 -16.86 -16.41 -5.56
C THR A 580 -18.06 -15.79 -6.30
N ASP A 581 -17.98 -15.62 -7.60
CA ASP A 581 -19.08 -15.14 -8.44
C ASP A 581 -20.38 -15.96 -8.28
N GLU A 582 -20.27 -17.24 -7.95
CA GLU A 582 -21.41 -18.14 -7.71
C GLU A 582 -21.98 -18.03 -6.28
N ARG A 583 -21.12 -17.73 -5.31
CA ARG A 583 -21.48 -17.59 -3.88
C ARG A 583 -20.78 -16.37 -3.28
N PRO A 584 -21.17 -15.15 -3.69
CA PRO A 584 -20.52 -13.93 -3.26
C PRO A 584 -20.92 -13.58 -1.82
N ALA A 585 -20.00 -12.97 -1.07
CA ALA A 585 -20.29 -12.54 0.29
C ALA A 585 -21.18 -11.30 0.37
N VAL A 586 -21.20 -10.49 -0.69
CA VAL A 586 -21.92 -9.22 -0.73
C VAL A 586 -22.84 -9.20 -1.94
N ARG A 587 -24.13 -8.99 -1.72
CA ARG A 587 -25.12 -8.82 -2.79
C ARG A 587 -25.09 -7.39 -3.32
N ASP A 588 -25.75 -7.16 -4.45
CA ASP A 588 -25.97 -5.82 -4.99
C ASP A 588 -27.38 -5.79 -5.56
N ARG A 589 -28.37 -5.70 -4.65
CA ARG A 589 -29.80 -5.71 -4.96
C ARG A 589 -30.29 -4.38 -5.54
N LEU A 590 -29.41 -3.39 -5.66
CA LEU A 590 -29.77 -2.12 -6.26
C LEU A 590 -30.06 -2.30 -7.76
N PRO A 591 -31.03 -1.53 -8.30
CA PRO A 591 -31.33 -1.55 -9.73
C PRO A 591 -30.09 -1.34 -10.59
N GLY A 592 -30.05 -2.03 -11.73
CA GLY A 592 -29.00 -1.84 -12.73
C GLY A 592 -27.62 -2.38 -12.35
N ALA A 593 -27.45 -3.04 -11.20
CA ALA A 593 -26.20 -3.71 -10.85
C ALA A 593 -25.90 -4.84 -11.85
N PRO A 594 -24.80 -4.80 -12.61
CA PRO A 594 -24.51 -5.76 -13.69
C PRO A 594 -24.46 -7.23 -13.25
N TYR A 595 -23.94 -7.48 -12.04
CA TYR A 595 -23.77 -8.83 -11.52
C TYR A 595 -24.87 -9.23 -10.52
N GLY A 596 -25.54 -8.25 -9.90
CA GLY A 596 -26.42 -8.46 -8.74
C GLY A 596 -25.66 -8.80 -7.44
N TYR A 597 -24.33 -8.65 -7.44
CA TYR A 597 -23.43 -8.86 -6.32
C TYR A 597 -22.15 -8.04 -6.49
N GLN A 598 -21.37 -7.88 -5.42
CA GLN A 598 -20.03 -7.32 -5.51
C GLN A 598 -19.02 -8.42 -5.80
N ARG A 599 -18.27 -8.28 -6.89
CA ARG A 599 -17.35 -9.31 -7.39
C ARG A 599 -16.11 -9.41 -6.50
N PRO A 600 -15.77 -10.59 -5.94
CA PRO A 600 -14.57 -10.75 -5.13
C PRO A 600 -13.32 -10.94 -5.99
N GLU A 601 -12.31 -10.09 -5.84
CA GLU A 601 -11.06 -10.17 -6.62
C GLU A 601 -9.85 -9.54 -5.90
N PRO A 602 -8.60 -9.91 -6.25
CA PRO A 602 -7.44 -9.16 -5.80
C PRO A 602 -7.48 -7.71 -6.30
N SER A 603 -7.06 -6.75 -5.48
CA SER A 603 -7.09 -5.32 -5.78
C SER A 603 -6.41 -4.96 -7.10
N TRP A 604 -5.32 -5.65 -7.49
CA TRP A 604 -4.65 -5.38 -8.77
C TRP A 604 -5.49 -5.71 -10.02
N GLN A 605 -6.56 -6.53 -9.91
CA GLN A 605 -7.46 -6.84 -11.05
C GLN A 605 -8.30 -5.64 -11.46
N LEU A 606 -8.56 -4.71 -10.54
CA LEU A 606 -9.09 -3.39 -10.85
C LEU A 606 -8.01 -2.58 -11.57
N TYR A 607 -6.93 -2.25 -10.85
CA TYR A 607 -5.65 -1.76 -11.37
C TYR A 607 -4.61 -1.73 -10.25
N PRO A 608 -3.29 -1.78 -10.54
CA PRO A 608 -2.28 -1.72 -9.51
C PRO A 608 -2.28 -0.39 -8.78
N THR A 609 -2.16 -0.42 -7.46
CA THR A 609 -2.11 0.77 -6.59
C THR A 609 -1.08 0.60 -5.50
N ASN A 610 -0.26 1.61 -5.26
CA ASN A 610 0.82 1.54 -4.27
C ASN A 610 0.63 2.61 -3.17
N GLY A 611 1.05 2.30 -1.94
CA GLY A 611 0.81 3.14 -0.75
C GLY A 611 -0.63 3.11 -0.23
N GLU A 612 -1.36 2.02 -0.45
CA GLU A 612 -2.79 1.90 -0.08
C GLU A 612 -2.99 1.10 1.23
N TYR A 613 -4.16 1.25 1.85
CA TYR A 613 -4.48 0.73 3.18
C TYR A 613 -4.46 -0.80 3.28
N THR A 614 -5.04 -1.50 2.31
CA THR A 614 -5.30 -2.93 2.36
C THR A 614 -4.00 -3.74 2.33
N ASP A 615 -3.06 -3.38 1.45
CA ASP A 615 -1.69 -3.89 1.39
C ASP A 615 -0.90 -3.50 2.64
N PHE A 616 -1.05 -2.27 3.16
CA PHE A 616 -0.43 -1.85 4.42
C PHE A 616 -0.85 -2.76 5.59
N ALA A 617 -2.15 -2.98 5.77
CA ALA A 617 -2.67 -3.77 6.87
C ALA A 617 -2.28 -5.26 6.72
N SER A 618 -2.30 -5.79 5.50
CA SER A 618 -1.93 -7.17 5.19
C SER A 618 -0.43 -7.41 5.36
N GLU A 619 0.43 -6.68 4.66
CA GLU A 619 1.88 -6.95 4.67
C GLU A 619 2.52 -6.62 6.02
N ARG A 620 2.10 -5.54 6.71
CA ARG A 620 2.74 -5.10 7.96
C ARG A 620 2.26 -5.86 9.19
N PHE A 621 0.98 -6.25 9.24
CA PHE A 621 0.37 -6.85 10.43
C PHE A 621 -0.19 -8.26 10.20
N GLY A 622 -0.16 -8.77 8.96
CA GLY A 622 -0.81 -10.03 8.61
C GLY A 622 -2.33 -9.97 8.80
N THR A 623 -2.92 -8.79 8.63
CA THR A 623 -4.36 -8.57 8.75
C THR A 623 -5.07 -9.19 7.55
N VAL A 624 -6.22 -9.83 7.74
CA VAL A 624 -7.11 -10.17 6.64
C VAL A 624 -7.88 -8.91 6.25
N SER A 625 -7.37 -8.15 5.29
CA SER A 625 -7.88 -6.81 4.91
C SER A 625 -8.72 -6.83 3.64
N PHE A 626 -9.82 -6.07 3.62
CA PHE A 626 -10.70 -5.97 2.45
C PHE A 626 -11.00 -4.51 2.11
N THR A 627 -11.22 -4.25 0.82
CA THR A 627 -11.73 -2.99 0.28
C THR A 627 -13.01 -3.23 -0.53
N PRO A 628 -14.20 -3.10 0.06
CA PRO A 628 -15.45 -3.07 -0.71
C PRO A 628 -15.59 -1.75 -1.47
N GLU A 629 -15.80 -1.82 -2.78
CA GLU A 629 -16.08 -0.70 -3.69
C GLU A 629 -17.57 -0.70 -4.05
N ILE A 630 -18.38 0.08 -3.34
CA ILE A 630 -19.84 -0.05 -3.36
C ILE A 630 -20.51 1.06 -4.19
N SER A 631 -21.55 0.84 -5.00
CA SER A 631 -22.02 -0.35 -5.70
C SER A 631 -21.84 -0.09 -7.21
N SER A 632 -22.16 -1.05 -8.07
CA SER A 632 -22.08 -0.91 -9.53
C SER A 632 -23.42 -0.59 -10.22
N GLY A 633 -24.45 -0.26 -9.43
CA GLY A 633 -25.82 -0.06 -9.93
C GLY A 633 -26.09 1.21 -10.73
N PHE A 634 -27.25 1.23 -11.40
CA PHE A 634 -27.74 2.34 -12.21
C PHE A 634 -29.23 2.59 -12.00
N GLU A 635 -29.65 3.84 -12.11
CA GLU A 635 -31.06 4.23 -12.22
C GLU A 635 -31.31 4.92 -13.56
N GLY A 636 -32.14 4.29 -14.42
CA GLY A 636 -32.32 4.77 -15.79
C GLY A 636 -31.01 4.67 -16.57
N ALA A 637 -30.46 5.81 -17.01
CA ALA A 637 -29.14 5.92 -17.65
C ALA A 637 -28.03 6.41 -16.69
N THR A 638 -28.37 6.75 -15.45
CA THR A 638 -27.47 7.37 -14.49
C THR A 638 -26.83 6.31 -13.62
N PHE A 639 -25.49 6.27 -13.62
CA PHE A 639 -24.72 5.47 -12.69
C PHE A 639 -24.82 6.05 -11.28
N TYR A 640 -24.98 5.22 -10.25
CA TYR A 640 -25.05 5.74 -8.88
C TYR A 640 -23.76 6.46 -8.47
N GLY A 641 -22.60 5.82 -8.72
CA GLY A 641 -21.28 6.39 -8.55
C GLY A 641 -21.04 7.15 -7.23
N PHE A 642 -20.24 8.22 -7.30
CA PHE A 642 -19.96 9.04 -6.13
C PHE A 642 -21.17 9.87 -5.68
N GLU A 643 -22.09 10.22 -6.58
CA GLU A 643 -23.31 10.98 -6.29
C GLU A 643 -24.50 10.04 -5.99
N PHE A 644 -24.27 9.00 -5.20
CA PHE A 644 -25.30 8.03 -4.82
C PHE A 644 -26.51 8.74 -4.19
N PRO A 645 -27.76 8.41 -4.58
CA PRO A 645 -28.97 9.10 -4.11
C PRO A 645 -29.07 9.20 -2.58
N ASP A 646 -29.49 10.36 -2.10
CA ASP A 646 -29.82 10.58 -0.69
C ASP A 646 -31.20 9.95 -0.38
N ASP A 647 -31.23 8.62 -0.33
CA ASP A 647 -32.44 7.81 -0.24
C ASP A 647 -32.27 6.70 0.80
N GLU A 648 -33.11 6.73 1.84
CA GLU A 648 -33.04 5.80 2.97
C GLU A 648 -33.26 4.34 2.55
N ALA A 649 -34.16 4.08 1.60
CA ALA A 649 -34.45 2.71 1.17
C ALA A 649 -33.29 2.12 0.37
N LYS A 650 -32.66 2.93 -0.50
CA LYS A 650 -31.48 2.52 -1.27
C LYS A 650 -30.27 2.32 -0.37
N LEU A 651 -29.97 3.26 0.53
CA LEU A 651 -28.84 3.13 1.47
C LEU A 651 -29.05 1.99 2.47
N ARG A 652 -30.28 1.74 2.91
CA ARG A 652 -30.60 0.55 3.71
C ARG A 652 -30.36 -0.75 2.94
N THR A 653 -30.77 -0.81 1.67
CA THR A 653 -30.52 -1.99 0.81
C THR A 653 -29.02 -2.26 0.68
N LEU A 654 -28.25 -1.21 0.38
CA LEU A 654 -26.79 -1.26 0.25
C LEU A 654 -26.13 -1.75 1.55
N PHE A 655 -26.60 -1.28 2.71
CA PHE A 655 -26.17 -1.75 4.03
C PHE A 655 -26.51 -3.23 4.29
N GLU A 656 -27.77 -3.61 4.07
CA GLU A 656 -28.23 -4.99 4.26
C GLU A 656 -27.49 -5.98 3.38
N ASP A 657 -27.09 -5.56 2.17
CA ASP A 657 -26.33 -6.40 1.24
C ASP A 657 -24.91 -6.71 1.71
N ASN A 658 -24.30 -5.79 2.48
CA ASN A 658 -22.95 -5.94 3.05
C ASN A 658 -22.94 -6.50 4.46
N LEU A 659 -24.06 -6.39 5.20
CA LEU A 659 -24.14 -6.78 6.60
C LEU A 659 -23.72 -8.24 6.84
N PRO A 660 -24.14 -9.25 6.03
CA PRO A 660 -23.68 -10.63 6.19
C PRO A 660 -22.15 -10.76 6.15
N PHE A 661 -21.49 -10.11 5.17
CA PHE A 661 -20.03 -10.08 5.07
C PHE A 661 -19.38 -9.39 6.29
N ALA A 662 -19.91 -8.25 6.74
CA ALA A 662 -19.38 -7.55 7.91
C ALA A 662 -19.47 -8.40 9.19
N LEU A 663 -20.57 -9.13 9.38
CA LEU A 663 -20.72 -10.05 10.52
C LEU A 663 -19.77 -11.23 10.43
N ASP A 664 -19.56 -11.79 9.23
CA ASP A 664 -18.58 -12.86 9.02
C ASP A 664 -17.15 -12.37 9.27
N ALA A 665 -16.80 -11.14 8.87
CA ALA A 665 -15.51 -10.52 9.15
C ALA A 665 -15.27 -10.39 10.68
N ILE A 666 -16.26 -9.93 11.43
CA ILE A 666 -16.18 -9.84 12.91
C ILE A 666 -16.04 -11.22 13.55
N GLU A 667 -16.81 -12.20 13.06
CA GLU A 667 -16.84 -13.52 13.66
C GLU A 667 -15.55 -14.29 13.39
N ALA A 668 -15.07 -14.23 12.14
CA ALA A 668 -13.84 -14.86 11.68
C ALA A 668 -12.60 -14.37 12.41
N ALA A 669 -12.58 -13.14 12.93
CA ALA A 669 -11.46 -12.61 13.70
C ALA A 669 -11.08 -13.46 14.92
N GLY A 670 -11.97 -14.32 15.41
CA GLY A 670 -11.65 -15.30 16.46
C GLY A 670 -10.64 -16.38 16.00
N ASP A 671 -10.78 -16.89 14.78
CA ASP A 671 -9.86 -17.83 14.15
C ASP A 671 -10.15 -17.87 12.63
N PRO A 672 -9.52 -16.99 11.83
CA PRO A 672 -9.80 -16.90 10.39
C PRO A 672 -9.47 -18.20 9.64
N SER A 673 -8.53 -18.99 10.17
CA SER A 673 -8.04 -20.22 9.54
C SER A 673 -9.03 -21.39 9.65
N ARG A 674 -9.94 -21.35 10.63
CA ARG A 674 -10.96 -22.37 10.86
C ARG A 674 -12.37 -21.89 10.58
N TRP A 675 -12.52 -20.62 10.21
CA TRP A 675 -13.81 -20.03 9.96
C TRP A 675 -14.48 -20.66 8.74
N ARG A 676 -15.76 -21.01 8.91
CA ARG A 676 -16.68 -21.35 7.83
C ARG A 676 -17.69 -20.22 7.72
N SER A 677 -17.63 -19.47 6.64
CA SER A 677 -18.57 -18.40 6.37
C SER A 677 -19.97 -18.97 6.18
N PRO A 678 -20.97 -18.61 7.01
CA PRO A 678 -22.37 -18.91 6.72
C PRO A 678 -22.88 -18.13 5.51
N THR A 679 -22.25 -17.00 5.15
CA THR A 679 -22.65 -16.17 4.01
C THR A 679 -22.29 -16.83 2.68
N THR A 680 -21.05 -17.27 2.52
CA THR A 680 -20.57 -17.90 1.27
C THR A 680 -20.73 -19.42 1.28
N GLY A 681 -20.84 -20.02 2.48
CA GLY A 681 -20.80 -21.47 2.71
C GLY A 681 -19.39 -22.07 2.64
N TYR A 682 -18.38 -21.27 2.32
CA TYR A 682 -17.00 -21.71 2.18
C TYR A 682 -16.26 -21.69 3.53
N ALA A 683 -15.23 -22.52 3.61
CA ALA A 683 -14.26 -22.50 4.70
C ALA A 683 -12.87 -22.53 4.08
N ALA A 684 -11.88 -21.93 4.74
CA ALA A 684 -10.51 -22.01 4.29
C ALA A 684 -10.03 -23.48 4.40
N PRO A 685 -9.71 -24.17 3.28
CA PRO A 685 -9.09 -25.48 3.36
C PRO A 685 -7.78 -25.42 4.13
N ARG A 686 -7.62 -26.35 5.08
CA ARG A 686 -6.34 -26.55 5.80
C ARG A 686 -5.22 -26.99 4.88
N VAL A 687 -5.58 -27.71 3.82
CA VAL A 687 -4.70 -28.14 2.74
C VAL A 687 -5.49 -28.02 1.44
N ALA A 688 -4.96 -27.27 0.49
CA ALA A 688 -5.54 -27.03 -0.82
C ALA A 688 -4.49 -27.29 -1.90
N LEU A 689 -4.85 -28.07 -2.91
CA LEU A 689 -4.04 -28.25 -4.09
C LEU A 689 -4.32 -27.09 -5.06
N GLU A 690 -3.29 -26.31 -5.39
CA GLU A 690 -3.39 -25.16 -6.28
C GLU A 690 -3.07 -25.52 -7.74
N SER A 691 -2.15 -26.46 -7.97
CA SER A 691 -1.66 -26.86 -9.29
C SER A 691 -0.99 -28.23 -9.20
N VAL A 692 -1.06 -29.03 -10.26
CA VAL A 692 -0.48 -30.38 -10.39
C VAL A 692 0.59 -30.46 -11.48
N SER A 693 0.67 -29.49 -12.37
CA SER A 693 1.61 -29.48 -13.48
C SER A 693 2.07 -28.05 -13.78
N PRO A 694 3.36 -27.81 -14.05
CA PRO A 694 4.49 -28.73 -14.12
C PRO A 694 5.06 -28.94 -12.72
N MET A 695 4.68 -28.09 -11.77
CA MET A 695 5.06 -28.14 -10.37
C MET A 695 3.79 -28.32 -9.56
N VAL A 696 3.80 -29.28 -8.65
CA VAL A 696 2.71 -29.44 -7.70
C VAL A 696 2.79 -28.29 -6.69
N ARG A 697 1.72 -27.50 -6.61
CA ARG A 697 1.61 -26.40 -5.65
C ARG A 697 0.51 -26.73 -4.67
N VAL A 698 0.82 -26.60 -3.39
CA VAL A 698 -0.08 -26.87 -2.28
C VAL A 698 -0.08 -25.68 -1.36
N ARG A 699 -1.26 -25.21 -0.97
CA ARG A 699 -1.41 -24.36 0.20
C ARG A 699 -1.76 -25.20 1.42
N SER A 700 -1.11 -24.93 2.53
CA SER A 700 -1.40 -25.56 3.81
C SER A 700 -1.53 -24.50 4.91
N GLY A 701 -1.96 -24.90 6.11
CA GLY A 701 -1.85 -24.05 7.30
C GLY A 701 -0.39 -23.68 7.63
N ALA A 702 -0.12 -23.32 8.89
CA ALA A 702 1.21 -22.90 9.32
C ALA A 702 2.32 -23.92 8.98
N ALA A 703 2.02 -25.21 9.05
CA ALA A 703 2.95 -26.26 8.68
C ALA A 703 3.04 -26.42 7.15
N PRO A 704 4.24 -26.36 6.55
CA PRO A 704 4.42 -26.76 5.17
C PRO A 704 4.10 -28.22 4.86
N ALA A 705 3.76 -28.46 3.60
CA ALA A 705 3.27 -29.73 3.12
C ALA A 705 4.41 -30.62 2.59
N ALA A 706 4.45 -31.85 3.07
CA ALA A 706 5.14 -32.93 2.38
C ALA A 706 4.28 -33.38 1.19
N ILE A 707 4.89 -33.48 0.02
CA ILE A 707 4.23 -33.81 -1.23
C ILE A 707 4.80 -35.15 -1.74
N THR A 708 3.92 -36.09 -2.04
CA THR A 708 4.24 -37.36 -2.70
C THR A 708 3.50 -37.39 -4.03
N VAL A 709 4.18 -37.80 -5.08
CA VAL A 709 3.63 -37.90 -6.43
C VAL A 709 3.85 -39.32 -6.93
N ASP A 710 2.79 -40.00 -7.33
CA ASP A 710 2.81 -41.39 -7.81
C ASP A 710 3.58 -42.34 -6.87
N GLY A 711 3.36 -42.16 -5.56
CA GLY A 711 4.02 -42.94 -4.50
C GLY A 711 5.46 -42.50 -4.16
N ALA A 712 6.07 -41.62 -4.95
CA ALA A 712 7.42 -41.11 -4.70
C ALA A 712 7.41 -39.75 -3.96
N PRO A 713 8.13 -39.61 -2.84
CA PRO A 713 8.24 -38.31 -2.16
C PRO A 713 8.94 -37.29 -3.06
N ARG A 714 8.44 -36.04 -3.04
CA ARG A 714 9.01 -34.92 -3.80
C ARG A 714 9.65 -33.93 -2.85
N ARG A 715 10.76 -33.34 -3.29
CA ARG A 715 11.32 -32.17 -2.63
C ARG A 715 10.37 -31.00 -2.88
N ALA A 716 9.96 -30.35 -1.79
CA ALA A 716 9.12 -29.17 -1.83
C ALA A 716 9.82 -28.03 -1.09
N THR A 717 9.78 -26.84 -1.66
CA THR A 717 10.18 -25.59 -1.00
C THR A 717 8.94 -24.84 -0.57
N VAL A 718 9.06 -24.02 0.46
CA VAL A 718 7.99 -23.10 0.83
C VAL A 718 8.25 -21.76 0.17
N ASP A 719 7.21 -21.19 -0.43
CA ASP A 719 7.25 -19.89 -1.06
C ASP A 719 7.09 -18.81 0.02
N ALA A 720 8.23 -18.26 0.47
CA ALA A 720 8.27 -17.22 1.49
C ALA A 720 7.76 -15.87 0.98
N LEU A 721 7.77 -15.63 -0.35
CA LEU A 721 7.29 -14.38 -0.96
C LEU A 721 5.75 -14.31 -1.00
N ASN A 722 5.08 -15.47 -1.02
CA ASN A 722 3.62 -15.59 -0.96
C ASN A 722 3.14 -16.32 0.32
N GLY A 723 3.89 -16.22 1.42
CA GLY A 723 3.52 -16.81 2.70
C GLY A 723 2.63 -15.89 3.52
N GLY A 724 1.45 -16.36 3.95
CA GLY A 724 0.51 -15.59 4.75
C GLY A 724 0.83 -15.63 6.24
N ARG A 725 -0.02 -15.01 7.06
CA ARG A 725 0.04 -15.17 8.52
C ARG A 725 -0.42 -16.57 8.91
N TYR A 726 -1.45 -17.10 8.26
CA TYR A 726 -2.14 -18.35 8.63
C TYR A 726 -1.78 -19.52 7.72
N GLN A 727 -1.43 -19.26 6.47
CA GLN A 727 -1.16 -20.26 5.46
C GLN A 727 0.25 -20.17 4.89
N ARG A 728 0.70 -21.28 4.32
CA ARG A 728 1.96 -21.41 3.58
C ARG A 728 1.68 -22.04 2.22
N ARG A 729 2.49 -21.69 1.23
CA ARG A 729 2.50 -22.37 -0.07
C ARG A 729 3.75 -23.23 -0.16
N SER A 730 3.57 -24.53 -0.40
CA SER A 730 4.62 -25.49 -0.72
C SER A 730 4.61 -25.78 -2.23
N VAL A 731 5.78 -25.74 -2.86
CA VAL A 731 5.98 -25.93 -4.30
C VAL A 731 6.96 -27.08 -4.50
N ALA A 732 6.52 -28.15 -5.15
CA ALA A 732 7.36 -29.31 -5.47
C ALA A 732 8.16 -29.09 -6.76
N ASP A 733 9.37 -29.66 -6.82
CA ASP A 733 10.22 -29.63 -8.03
C ASP A 733 9.49 -30.13 -9.28
N SER A 734 9.83 -29.55 -10.44
CA SER A 734 9.22 -29.86 -11.74
C SER A 734 9.13 -31.37 -11.99
N LEU A 735 7.96 -31.82 -12.44
CA LEU A 735 7.70 -33.21 -12.75
C LEU A 735 8.16 -33.55 -14.17
N PRO A 736 8.78 -34.73 -14.40
CA PRO A 736 9.19 -35.16 -15.74
C PRO A 736 8.00 -35.57 -16.61
N ALA A 737 6.86 -35.90 -15.99
CA ALA A 737 5.61 -36.24 -16.62
C ALA A 737 4.45 -35.79 -15.71
N ARG A 738 3.23 -35.73 -16.27
CA ARG A 738 2.06 -35.39 -15.48
C ARG A 738 1.74 -36.50 -14.47
N PRO A 739 1.41 -36.14 -13.24
CA PRO A 739 1.17 -37.13 -12.18
C PRO A 739 -0.16 -37.83 -12.37
N SER A 740 -0.28 -39.06 -11.87
CA SER A 740 -1.55 -39.80 -11.79
C SER A 740 -2.18 -39.69 -10.39
N GLU A 741 -1.37 -39.58 -9.35
CA GLU A 741 -1.78 -39.37 -7.97
C GLU A 741 -0.86 -38.37 -7.26
N VAL A 742 -1.44 -37.50 -6.44
CA VAL A 742 -0.74 -36.58 -5.56
C VAL A 742 -1.23 -36.81 -4.13
N ALA A 743 -0.33 -37.11 -3.22
CA ALA A 743 -0.61 -37.17 -1.79
C ALA A 743 0.08 -36.01 -1.08
N VAL A 744 -0.65 -35.39 -0.16
CA VAL A 744 -0.23 -34.19 0.56
C VAL A 744 -0.39 -34.44 2.04
N ARG A 745 0.65 -34.11 2.81
CA ARG A 745 0.62 -34.20 4.26
C ARG A 745 1.13 -32.92 4.89
N ALA A 746 0.28 -32.23 5.65
CA ALA A 746 0.65 -31.01 6.38
C ALA A 746 0.13 -31.13 7.81
N GLY A 747 1.04 -31.14 8.78
CA GLY A 747 0.67 -31.42 10.17
C GLY A 747 -0.03 -32.78 10.31
N ARG A 748 -1.24 -32.77 10.90
CA ARG A 748 -2.10 -33.95 11.06
C ARG A 748 -2.99 -34.22 9.83
N ASP A 749 -3.08 -33.28 8.89
CA ASP A 749 -3.92 -33.43 7.71
C ASP A 749 -3.17 -34.24 6.63
N SER A 750 -3.81 -35.31 6.14
CA SER A 750 -3.34 -36.11 5.01
C SER A 750 -4.45 -36.21 3.97
N LEU A 751 -4.17 -35.70 2.77
CA LEU A 751 -5.09 -35.70 1.64
C LEU A 751 -4.44 -36.44 0.48
N ARG A 752 -5.25 -37.19 -0.28
CA ARG A 752 -4.82 -37.84 -1.52
C ARG A 752 -5.73 -37.41 -2.64
N TYR A 753 -5.12 -37.21 -3.79
CA TYR A 753 -5.72 -36.63 -4.96
C TYR A 753 -5.39 -37.52 -6.16
N ARG A 754 -6.40 -37.92 -6.93
CA ARG A 754 -6.21 -38.59 -8.21
C ARG A 754 -6.32 -37.57 -9.33
N VAL A 755 -5.34 -37.49 -10.20
CA VAL A 755 -5.37 -36.58 -11.35
C VAL A 755 -6.12 -37.28 -12.48
N LEU A 756 -7.36 -36.83 -12.72
CA LEU A 756 -8.24 -37.39 -13.73
C LEU A 756 -7.97 -36.78 -15.11
N LEU A 757 -7.67 -35.48 -15.11
CA LEU A 757 -7.22 -34.71 -16.26
C LEU A 757 -6.16 -33.74 -15.78
N ALA A 758 -5.08 -33.61 -16.53
CA ALA A 758 -4.20 -32.45 -16.49
C ALA A 758 -3.78 -32.21 -17.94
N GLY A 759 -3.91 -30.98 -18.44
CA GLY A 759 -3.76 -30.56 -19.84
C GLY A 759 -3.34 -29.09 -19.94
N GLY A 760 -2.98 -28.56 -21.10
CA GLY A 760 -2.55 -27.15 -21.22
C GLY A 760 -2.30 -26.64 -22.64
N ALA A 761 -2.69 -27.39 -23.68
CA ALA A 761 -2.29 -27.22 -25.09
C ALA A 761 -0.89 -27.78 -25.41
N GLU A 762 -0.39 -28.69 -24.57
CA GLU A 762 0.87 -29.37 -24.86
C GLU A 762 0.74 -30.24 -26.11
N PRO A 763 1.81 -30.43 -26.91
CA PRO A 763 1.75 -31.28 -28.10
C PRO A 763 1.32 -32.74 -27.81
N ALA A 764 1.57 -33.22 -26.59
CA ALA A 764 1.16 -34.56 -26.14
C ALA A 764 -0.31 -34.62 -25.69
N ASP A 765 -1.01 -33.49 -25.58
CA ASP A 765 -2.41 -33.44 -25.18
C ASP A 765 -3.29 -33.90 -26.33
N SER A 766 -4.03 -35.00 -26.14
CA SER A 766 -4.98 -35.52 -27.10
C SER A 766 -6.43 -35.35 -26.60
N GLY A 767 -7.39 -35.38 -27.52
CA GLY A 767 -8.83 -35.37 -27.21
C GLY A 767 -9.46 -34.01 -26.90
N TRP A 768 -8.68 -32.92 -26.94
CA TRP A 768 -9.22 -31.56 -26.86
C TRP A 768 -9.86 -31.16 -28.18
N THR A 769 -11.02 -30.50 -28.12
CA THR A 769 -11.66 -29.92 -29.30
C THR A 769 -11.81 -28.42 -29.12
N ALA A 770 -11.35 -27.65 -30.09
CA ALA A 770 -11.34 -26.19 -30.04
C ALA A 770 -12.09 -25.59 -31.23
N THR A 771 -12.87 -24.55 -30.99
CA THR A 771 -13.42 -23.66 -32.01
C THR A 771 -13.05 -22.24 -31.59
N GLY A 772 -12.21 -21.56 -32.38
CA GLY A 772 -11.72 -20.22 -32.04
C GLY A 772 -10.70 -20.18 -30.89
N PHE A 773 -10.21 -21.33 -30.42
CA PHE A 773 -9.02 -21.43 -29.56
C PHE A 773 -7.83 -21.97 -30.38
N ALA A 774 -6.63 -21.46 -30.12
CA ALA A 774 -5.40 -21.92 -30.74
C ALA A 774 -4.27 -22.04 -29.70
N PRO A 775 -3.39 -23.05 -29.78
CA PRO A 775 -2.20 -23.11 -28.94
C PRO A 775 -1.25 -21.93 -29.24
N THR A 776 -0.61 -21.40 -28.22
CA THR A 776 0.39 -20.32 -28.35
C THR A 776 1.67 -20.66 -27.60
N GLY A 777 2.79 -20.03 -28.00
CA GLY A 777 4.07 -20.08 -27.30
C GLY A 777 4.31 -18.90 -26.37
N LEU A 778 3.24 -18.29 -25.82
CA LEU A 778 3.40 -17.29 -24.76
C LEU A 778 4.23 -17.86 -23.62
N PRO A 779 4.98 -17.05 -22.84
CA PRO A 779 5.68 -17.52 -21.66
C PRO A 779 4.66 -18.17 -20.71
N PRO A 780 4.60 -19.51 -20.66
CA PRO A 780 3.61 -20.20 -19.87
C PRO A 780 4.04 -20.20 -18.41
N LEU A 781 3.09 -20.24 -17.47
CA LEU A 781 3.43 -20.41 -16.05
C LEU A 781 3.67 -21.89 -15.73
N ALA A 782 3.00 -22.75 -16.49
CA ALA A 782 2.95 -24.17 -16.25
C ALA A 782 3.36 -25.05 -17.45
N GLY A 783 2.88 -24.73 -18.65
CA GLY A 783 3.19 -25.51 -19.86
C GLY A 783 4.49 -25.16 -20.58
N THR A 784 4.62 -25.64 -21.83
CA THR A 784 5.36 -24.97 -22.91
C THR A 784 4.42 -24.20 -23.84
N ARG A 785 3.11 -24.45 -23.72
CA ARG A 785 2.05 -23.81 -24.49
C ARG A 785 0.87 -23.45 -23.59
N ALA A 786 0.03 -22.55 -24.10
CA ALA A 786 -1.28 -22.22 -23.52
C ALA A 786 -2.32 -22.11 -24.64
N TRP A 787 -3.59 -22.36 -24.32
CA TRP A 787 -4.71 -22.12 -25.22
C TRP A 787 -5.06 -20.63 -25.24
N ARG A 788 -5.10 -20.00 -26.42
CA ARG A 788 -5.53 -18.60 -26.60
C ARG A 788 -6.83 -18.52 -27.38
N THR A 789 -7.74 -17.65 -26.96
CA THR A 789 -8.92 -17.29 -27.75
C THR A 789 -8.59 -16.37 -28.93
N LEU A 790 -9.27 -16.59 -30.05
CA LEU A 790 -9.27 -15.74 -31.25
C LEU A 790 -10.58 -14.95 -31.40
N GLY A 791 -11.32 -14.74 -30.30
CA GLY A 791 -12.64 -14.09 -30.28
C GLY A 791 -13.63 -14.90 -29.44
N ASN A 792 -14.91 -14.94 -29.88
CA ASN A 792 -15.88 -15.88 -29.33
C ASN A 792 -15.45 -17.30 -29.65
N ALA A 793 -15.16 -18.06 -28.61
CA ALA A 793 -14.44 -19.32 -28.73
C ALA A 793 -14.96 -20.35 -27.74
N THR A 794 -14.83 -21.62 -28.08
CA THR A 794 -15.15 -22.75 -27.21
C THR A 794 -14.01 -23.76 -27.22
N LEU A 795 -13.57 -24.19 -26.03
CA LEU A 795 -12.58 -25.23 -25.83
C LEU A 795 -13.18 -26.32 -24.95
N ARG A 796 -13.20 -27.55 -25.44
CA ARG A 796 -13.67 -28.71 -24.66
C ARG A 796 -12.52 -29.62 -24.31
N SER A 797 -12.51 -30.06 -23.06
CA SER A 797 -11.60 -31.10 -22.61
C SER A 797 -12.00 -32.48 -23.18
N PRO A 798 -11.11 -33.48 -23.13
CA PRO A 798 -11.51 -34.87 -23.21
C PRO A 798 -12.57 -35.20 -22.13
N ALA A 799 -13.43 -36.17 -22.43
CA ALA A 799 -14.34 -36.73 -21.44
C ALA A 799 -13.59 -37.73 -20.55
N VAL A 800 -13.77 -37.64 -19.23
CA VAL A 800 -13.07 -38.47 -18.25
C VAL A 800 -14.06 -39.15 -17.31
N ARG A 801 -13.95 -40.47 -17.18
CA ARG A 801 -14.74 -41.25 -16.25
C ARG A 801 -14.22 -41.04 -14.82
N VAL A 802 -15.12 -40.68 -13.91
CA VAL A 802 -14.80 -40.57 -12.48
C VAL A 802 -14.84 -41.97 -11.85
N PRO A 803 -13.76 -42.41 -11.18
CA PRO A 803 -13.75 -43.66 -10.43
C PRO A 803 -14.75 -43.68 -9.27
N ASP A 804 -15.18 -44.87 -8.85
CA ASP A 804 -16.23 -45.02 -7.82
C ASP A 804 -15.78 -44.59 -6.40
N ASP A 805 -14.46 -44.53 -6.16
CA ASP A 805 -13.86 -44.05 -4.92
C ASP A 805 -13.70 -42.51 -4.86
N VAL A 806 -14.03 -41.79 -5.94
CA VAL A 806 -13.97 -40.32 -6.01
C VAL A 806 -15.39 -39.76 -6.09
N ASP A 807 -15.80 -38.95 -5.11
CA ASP A 807 -17.10 -38.26 -5.14
C ASP A 807 -16.99 -36.73 -5.27
N THR A 808 -15.78 -36.19 -5.07
CA THR A 808 -15.49 -34.76 -5.19
C THR A 808 -14.32 -34.55 -6.13
N VAL A 809 -14.40 -33.54 -7.00
CA VAL A 809 -13.30 -33.11 -7.88
C VAL A 809 -13.03 -31.62 -7.71
N THR A 810 -11.77 -31.20 -7.86
CA THR A 810 -11.40 -29.81 -8.09
C THR A 810 -11.21 -29.60 -9.59
N VAL A 811 -11.93 -28.62 -10.14
CA VAL A 811 -11.60 -28.00 -11.44
C VAL A 811 -10.60 -26.89 -11.16
N ALA A 812 -9.41 -26.94 -11.76
CA ALA A 812 -8.38 -25.92 -11.60
C ALA A 812 -7.84 -25.49 -12.97
N LEU A 813 -7.58 -24.18 -13.14
CA LEU A 813 -6.91 -23.66 -14.32
C LEU A 813 -6.09 -22.41 -14.00
N TRP A 814 -5.12 -22.07 -14.86
CA TRP A 814 -4.50 -20.75 -14.86
C TRP A 814 -5.02 -19.92 -16.03
N SER A 815 -5.58 -18.76 -15.73
CA SER A 815 -6.06 -17.83 -16.74
C SER A 815 -5.20 -16.59 -16.79
N ARG A 816 -4.96 -16.09 -17.99
CA ARG A 816 -4.44 -14.74 -18.25
C ARG A 816 -5.42 -14.07 -19.21
N HIS A 817 -5.87 -12.85 -18.94
CA HIS A 817 -6.93 -12.23 -19.71
C HIS A 817 -6.84 -10.72 -19.73
N ALA A 818 -7.35 -10.11 -20.80
CA ALA A 818 -7.35 -8.66 -20.99
C ALA A 818 -8.78 -8.13 -21.13
N GLY A 819 -9.48 -8.00 -20.00
CA GLY A 819 -10.82 -7.39 -19.91
C GLY A 819 -10.81 -6.04 -19.20
N ASP A 820 -11.99 -5.62 -18.74
CA ASP A 820 -12.20 -4.48 -17.84
C ASP A 820 -12.82 -4.97 -16.52
N ALA A 821 -12.53 -4.27 -15.43
CA ALA A 821 -13.02 -4.63 -14.09
C ALA A 821 -14.42 -4.08 -13.78
N PHE A 822 -15.03 -3.32 -14.69
CA PHE A 822 -16.24 -2.54 -14.41
C PHE A 822 -17.51 -3.12 -15.05
N GLY A 823 -17.41 -4.11 -15.94
CA GLY A 823 -18.57 -4.67 -16.62
C GLY A 823 -18.48 -6.15 -17.02
N PRO A 824 -19.61 -6.88 -17.04
CA PRO A 824 -19.67 -8.31 -17.37
C PRO A 824 -19.61 -8.59 -18.87
N SER A 825 -19.58 -7.54 -19.70
CA SER A 825 -19.79 -7.63 -21.15
C SER A 825 -18.76 -8.49 -21.86
N ARG A 826 -17.59 -8.68 -21.23
CA ARG A 826 -16.52 -9.56 -21.69
C ARG A 826 -16.19 -10.54 -20.58
N ASN A 827 -16.44 -11.82 -20.80
CA ASN A 827 -16.10 -12.86 -19.83
C ASN A 827 -15.69 -14.18 -20.48
N GLY A 828 -14.93 -14.96 -19.74
CA GLY A 828 -14.74 -16.39 -19.92
C GLY A 828 -15.62 -17.15 -18.94
N THR A 829 -16.16 -18.29 -19.33
CA THR A 829 -16.89 -19.17 -18.40
C THR A 829 -16.44 -20.61 -18.56
N VAL A 830 -16.44 -21.34 -17.45
CA VAL A 830 -16.13 -22.77 -17.43
C VAL A 830 -17.37 -23.53 -17.00
N TRP A 831 -17.78 -24.48 -17.84
CA TRP A 831 -18.95 -25.32 -17.62
C TRP A 831 -18.54 -26.78 -17.45
N LEU A 832 -19.23 -27.48 -16.57
CA LEU A 832 -19.02 -28.89 -16.28
C LEU A 832 -20.21 -29.72 -16.75
N SER A 833 -19.92 -30.74 -17.57
CA SER A 833 -20.83 -31.83 -17.89
C SER A 833 -20.59 -33.01 -16.95
N ARG A 834 -21.65 -33.74 -16.58
CA ARG A 834 -21.58 -35.01 -15.82
C ARG A 834 -21.92 -36.25 -16.66
N ASP A 835 -22.33 -36.06 -17.92
CA ASP A 835 -22.87 -37.09 -18.82
C ASP A 835 -22.02 -37.29 -20.09
N GLY A 836 -20.76 -36.87 -20.06
CA GLY A 836 -19.80 -36.98 -21.16
C GLY A 836 -20.04 -35.99 -22.28
N GLY A 837 -20.54 -34.79 -21.97
CA GLY A 837 -20.72 -33.69 -22.92
C GLY A 837 -22.08 -33.64 -23.61
N ARG A 838 -23.05 -34.46 -23.20
CA ARG A 838 -24.42 -34.38 -23.74
C ARG A 838 -25.10 -33.12 -23.24
N THR A 839 -24.87 -32.75 -21.98
CA THR A 839 -25.35 -31.50 -21.37
C THR A 839 -24.27 -30.80 -20.54
N PHE A 840 -24.35 -29.48 -20.43
CA PHE A 840 -23.47 -28.64 -19.60
C PHE A 840 -24.32 -27.75 -18.67
N PRO A 841 -24.98 -28.33 -17.65
CA PRO A 841 -25.93 -27.59 -16.81
C PRO A 841 -25.25 -26.75 -15.72
N GLU A 842 -24.00 -27.07 -15.35
CA GLU A 842 -23.32 -26.47 -14.19
C GLU A 842 -22.20 -25.53 -14.65
N ARG A 843 -22.33 -24.22 -14.37
CA ARG A 843 -21.23 -23.26 -14.51
C ARG A 843 -20.40 -23.29 -13.23
N VAL A 844 -19.11 -23.57 -13.35
CA VAL A 844 -18.20 -23.77 -12.20
C VAL A 844 -17.24 -22.62 -11.97
N LEU A 845 -16.93 -21.81 -12.99
CA LEU A 845 -16.08 -20.62 -12.89
C LEU A 845 -16.55 -19.54 -13.87
N THR A 846 -16.35 -18.28 -13.47
CA THR A 846 -16.47 -17.09 -14.31
C THR A 846 -15.16 -16.30 -14.26
N VAL A 847 -14.59 -16.00 -15.42
CA VAL A 847 -13.35 -15.22 -15.57
C VAL A 847 -13.71 -13.88 -16.20
N ALA A 848 -13.45 -12.81 -15.47
CA ALA A 848 -13.66 -11.42 -15.88
C ALA A 848 -12.58 -10.53 -15.26
N GLY A 849 -12.59 -9.23 -15.57
CA GLY A 849 -11.58 -8.29 -15.09
C GLY A 849 -10.31 -8.27 -15.94
N ASP A 850 -9.21 -7.83 -15.35
CA ASP A 850 -7.90 -7.79 -15.99
C ASP A 850 -6.87 -8.65 -15.25
N ALA A 851 -6.36 -9.69 -15.91
CA ALA A 851 -5.22 -10.45 -15.43
C ALA A 851 -4.12 -10.56 -16.50
N PRO A 852 -3.23 -9.55 -16.60
CA PRO A 852 -2.19 -9.54 -17.62
C PRO A 852 -1.10 -10.60 -17.36
N LEU A 853 -1.11 -11.24 -16.19
CA LEU A 853 -0.30 -12.39 -15.79
C LEU A 853 -1.22 -13.57 -15.44
N PHE A 854 -0.67 -14.80 -15.45
CA PHE A 854 -1.44 -15.99 -15.10
C PHE A 854 -1.91 -15.97 -13.64
N TYR A 855 -3.22 -16.17 -13.47
CA TYR A 855 -3.94 -16.20 -12.20
C TYR A 855 -4.62 -17.57 -12.00
N PRO A 856 -4.51 -18.20 -10.82
CA PRO A 856 -5.09 -19.51 -10.60
C PRO A 856 -6.56 -19.42 -10.22
N GLU A 857 -7.39 -20.16 -10.95
CA GLU A 857 -8.82 -20.31 -10.71
C GLU A 857 -9.14 -21.75 -10.30
N SER A 858 -10.02 -21.93 -9.33
CA SER A 858 -10.35 -23.29 -8.86
C SER A 858 -11.73 -23.41 -8.22
N ARG A 859 -12.41 -24.54 -8.44
CA ARG A 859 -13.69 -24.87 -7.82
C ARG A 859 -13.82 -26.36 -7.48
N GLU A 860 -14.24 -26.67 -6.26
CA GLU A 860 -14.62 -28.01 -5.83
C GLU A 860 -16.08 -28.35 -6.19
N VAL A 861 -16.30 -29.54 -6.78
CA VAL A 861 -17.59 -30.06 -7.20
C VAL A 861 -17.79 -31.47 -6.64
N GLY A 862 -18.86 -31.67 -5.86
CA GLY A 862 -19.22 -32.96 -5.24
C GLY A 862 -20.32 -33.73 -5.95
N GLY A 863 -20.57 -34.96 -5.52
CA GLY A 863 -21.60 -35.85 -6.08
C GLY A 863 -21.27 -36.33 -7.50
N VAL A 864 -19.99 -36.51 -7.82
CA VAL A 864 -19.52 -36.87 -9.17
C VAL A 864 -19.13 -38.34 -9.30
N ARG A 865 -19.36 -39.16 -8.26
CA ARG A 865 -19.06 -40.60 -8.28
C ARG A 865 -19.68 -41.28 -9.49
N GLY A 866 -18.85 -41.98 -10.27
CA GLY A 866 -19.31 -42.70 -11.46
C GLY A 866 -19.93 -41.78 -12.52
N ALA A 867 -19.66 -40.48 -12.52
CA ALA A 867 -20.00 -39.58 -13.61
C ALA A 867 -18.96 -39.68 -14.74
N THR A 868 -19.31 -39.18 -15.92
CA THR A 868 -18.32 -38.93 -16.98
C THR A 868 -18.23 -37.42 -17.16
N LEU A 869 -17.14 -36.84 -16.67
CA LEU A 869 -16.95 -35.39 -16.65
C LEU A 869 -16.38 -34.88 -17.97
N GLN A 870 -16.83 -33.71 -18.40
CA GLN A 870 -16.19 -32.96 -19.48
C GLN A 870 -16.29 -31.47 -19.18
N LEU A 871 -15.23 -30.72 -19.43
CA LEU A 871 -15.20 -29.27 -19.29
C LEU A 871 -15.46 -28.60 -20.64
N GLU A 872 -16.20 -27.50 -20.62
CA GLU A 872 -16.34 -26.59 -21.74
C GLU A 872 -16.03 -25.16 -21.29
N LEU A 873 -14.93 -24.63 -21.81
CA LEU A 873 -14.52 -23.25 -21.61
C LEU A 873 -15.07 -22.42 -22.76
N ARG A 874 -15.76 -21.34 -22.45
CA ARG A 874 -16.38 -20.44 -23.43
C ARG A 874 -15.80 -19.04 -23.26
N SER A 875 -15.54 -18.35 -24.37
CA SER A 875 -15.26 -16.91 -24.37
C SER A 875 -16.41 -16.15 -24.98
N SER A 876 -16.83 -15.10 -24.29
CA SER A 876 -17.72 -14.06 -24.79
C SER A 876 -16.94 -12.76 -24.86
N ALA A 877 -16.39 -12.45 -26.04
CA ALA A 877 -15.61 -11.24 -26.32
C ALA A 877 -14.44 -10.92 -25.35
N LEU A 878 -13.98 -11.90 -24.56
CA LEU A 878 -12.83 -11.76 -23.68
C LEU A 878 -11.61 -12.46 -24.31
N PRO A 879 -10.56 -11.70 -24.66
CA PRO A 879 -9.27 -12.30 -24.97
C PRO A 879 -8.70 -12.93 -23.70
N TRP A 880 -8.64 -14.26 -23.64
CA TRP A 880 -8.02 -14.98 -22.54
C TRP A 880 -7.21 -16.19 -23.01
N ASP A 881 -6.14 -16.41 -22.26
CA ASP A 881 -5.19 -17.49 -22.35
C ASP A 881 -5.44 -18.43 -21.18
N VAL A 882 -5.48 -19.73 -21.43
CA VAL A 882 -5.65 -20.77 -20.43
C VAL A 882 -4.46 -21.71 -20.47
N ASP A 883 -3.75 -21.78 -19.35
CA ASP A 883 -2.62 -22.67 -19.10
C ASP A 883 -3.00 -23.62 -17.97
N GLU A 884 -2.39 -24.81 -17.94
CA GLU A 884 -2.69 -25.94 -17.04
C GLU A 884 -4.18 -26.07 -16.66
N ILE A 885 -4.95 -26.88 -17.37
CA ILE A 885 -6.32 -27.26 -17.01
C ILE A 885 -6.29 -28.62 -16.32
N ALA A 886 -6.77 -28.70 -15.08
CA ALA A 886 -6.79 -29.93 -14.30
C ALA A 886 -8.18 -30.28 -13.73
N LEU A 887 -8.51 -31.58 -13.77
CA LEU A 887 -9.57 -32.20 -12.98
C LEU A 887 -8.92 -33.15 -11.98
N VAL A 888 -9.04 -32.81 -10.71
CA VAL A 888 -8.39 -33.55 -9.63
C VAL A 888 -9.43 -34.14 -8.70
N GLY A 889 -9.56 -35.46 -8.68
CA GLY A 889 -10.43 -36.20 -7.77
C GLY A 889 -9.89 -36.27 -6.35
N HIS A 890 -10.72 -36.01 -5.36
CA HIS A 890 -10.40 -36.15 -3.95
C HIS A 890 -10.68 -37.58 -3.51
N LEU A 891 -9.64 -38.27 -3.04
CA LEU A 891 -9.80 -39.60 -2.47
C LEU A 891 -10.28 -39.50 -1.02
N PRO A 892 -10.94 -40.55 -0.49
CA PRO A 892 -11.38 -40.56 0.90
C PRO A 892 -10.20 -40.25 1.82
N ARG A 893 -10.42 -39.34 2.76
CA ARG A 893 -9.42 -39.00 3.76
C ARG A 893 -8.99 -40.28 4.47
N VAL A 894 -7.69 -40.58 4.41
CA VAL A 894 -7.12 -41.58 5.31
C VAL A 894 -7.20 -40.99 6.71
N ALA A 895 -7.65 -41.78 7.69
CA ALA A 895 -7.76 -41.35 9.08
C ALA A 895 -6.49 -40.59 9.48
N THR A 896 -6.66 -39.44 10.13
CA THR A 896 -5.54 -38.67 10.67
C THR A 896 -4.74 -39.61 11.57
N ASP A 897 -3.49 -39.91 11.21
CA ASP A 897 -2.60 -40.66 12.10
C ASP A 897 -2.12 -39.68 13.19
N PRO A 898 -2.60 -39.81 14.43
CA PRO A 898 -2.19 -38.92 15.53
C PRO A 898 -0.71 -39.07 15.87
N ASN A 899 -0.06 -40.15 15.41
CA ASN A 899 1.35 -40.45 15.62
C ASN A 899 2.21 -40.16 14.38
N ALA A 900 1.64 -39.63 13.29
CA ALA A 900 2.39 -39.33 12.08
C ALA A 900 3.43 -38.24 12.37
N ALA A 901 4.71 -38.61 12.24
CA ALA A 901 5.82 -37.68 12.43
C ALA A 901 5.71 -36.51 11.46
N ILE A 902 5.41 -35.30 11.94
CA ILE A 902 5.42 -34.08 11.11
C ILE A 902 6.84 -33.91 10.58
N ALA A 903 7.00 -33.66 9.28
CA ALA A 903 8.32 -33.50 8.69
C ALA A 903 8.97 -32.25 9.31
N PHE A 904 10.27 -32.32 9.67
CA PHE A 904 11.04 -31.16 10.13
C PHE A 904 11.64 -30.44 8.91
N ILE A 905 10.99 -29.37 8.46
CA ILE A 905 11.32 -28.68 7.21
C ILE A 905 11.34 -27.16 7.43
N ALA A 906 12.23 -26.49 6.70
CA ALA A 906 12.38 -25.04 6.72
C ALA A 906 11.46 -24.38 5.68
N SER A 907 10.99 -23.16 5.96
CA SER A 907 10.14 -22.38 5.06
C SER A 907 10.83 -21.78 3.85
N GLU A 908 12.14 -21.93 3.73
CA GLU A 908 12.88 -21.54 2.53
C GLU A 908 14.25 -22.23 2.60
N ASN A 909 14.75 -22.73 1.47
CA ASN A 909 16.11 -23.26 1.39
C ASN A 909 16.56 -23.31 -0.09
N PRO A 910 17.52 -22.47 -0.53
CA PRO A 910 18.27 -21.53 0.27
C PRO A 910 17.40 -20.38 0.78
N VAL A 911 17.69 -19.92 1.99
CA VAL A 911 17.04 -18.77 2.64
C VAL A 911 17.51 -17.50 1.96
N ARG A 912 16.56 -16.73 1.42
CA ARG A 912 16.80 -15.44 0.78
C ARG A 912 16.10 -14.30 1.51
N GLY A 913 15.05 -14.61 2.28
CA GLY A 913 14.38 -13.66 3.17
C GLY A 913 14.96 -13.62 4.59
N ASP A 914 14.37 -12.78 5.43
CA ASP A 914 14.85 -12.51 6.79
C ASP A 914 14.29 -13.47 7.85
N ARG A 915 13.36 -14.35 7.49
CA ARG A 915 12.70 -15.26 8.45
C ARG A 915 12.62 -16.67 7.89
N VAL A 916 13.13 -17.62 8.67
CA VAL A 916 13.05 -19.06 8.38
C VAL A 916 12.20 -19.71 9.43
N ARG A 917 11.18 -20.41 8.99
CA ARG A 917 10.19 -21.05 9.83
C ARG A 917 10.37 -22.57 9.77
N PHE A 918 10.48 -23.22 10.91
CA PHE A 918 10.64 -24.67 11.01
C PHE A 918 9.37 -25.32 11.55
N THR A 919 8.82 -26.30 10.84
CA THR A 919 7.74 -27.12 11.38
C THR A 919 8.16 -27.83 12.66
N TRP A 920 7.31 -27.84 13.68
CA TRP A 920 7.57 -28.63 14.87
C TRP A 920 7.21 -30.11 14.62
N PRO A 921 8.17 -31.06 14.69
CA PRO A 921 7.93 -32.42 14.24
C PRO A 921 7.31 -33.35 15.31
N PHE A 922 7.19 -32.87 16.57
CA PHE A 922 6.79 -33.68 17.73
C PHE A 922 5.43 -33.24 18.30
N VAL A 923 4.37 -33.77 17.69
CA VAL A 923 2.99 -33.45 18.06
C VAL A 923 2.73 -33.68 19.55
N GLY A 924 2.19 -32.68 20.24
CA GLY A 924 1.77 -32.81 21.65
C GLY A 924 2.93 -32.99 22.64
N THR A 925 4.17 -32.79 22.20
CA THR A 925 5.36 -32.94 23.03
C THR A 925 6.20 -31.66 22.93
N ALA A 926 6.49 -31.04 24.07
CA ALA A 926 7.38 -29.88 24.13
C ALA A 926 8.86 -30.29 23.95
N GLY A 927 9.69 -29.38 23.45
CA GLY A 927 11.10 -29.62 23.19
C GLY A 927 11.85 -28.37 22.75
N ASP A 928 12.93 -28.54 21.95
CA ASP A 928 13.69 -27.42 21.40
C ASP A 928 14.11 -27.59 19.94
N VAL A 929 14.33 -26.45 19.27
CA VAL A 929 15.00 -26.36 17.97
C VAL A 929 16.35 -25.69 18.17
N LEU A 930 17.38 -26.23 17.54
CA LEU A 930 18.78 -25.82 17.59
C LEU A 930 19.29 -25.65 16.16
N VAL A 931 20.10 -24.64 15.89
CA VAL A 931 20.80 -24.48 14.61
C VAL A 931 22.28 -24.39 14.88
N TYR A 932 23.07 -25.15 14.14
CA TYR A 932 24.53 -25.16 14.16
C TYR A 932 25.09 -24.70 12.82
N ASP A 933 26.24 -24.05 12.80
CA ASP A 933 27.03 -23.93 11.57
C ASP A 933 27.83 -25.23 11.30
N LEU A 934 28.48 -25.34 10.14
CA LEU A 934 29.26 -26.52 9.78
C LEU A 934 30.53 -26.73 10.62
N THR A 935 30.92 -25.75 11.46
CA THR A 935 32.02 -25.93 12.43
C THR A 935 31.54 -26.61 13.72
N GLY A 936 30.22 -26.81 13.86
CA GLY A 936 29.61 -27.40 15.05
C GLY A 936 29.23 -26.38 16.13
N ARG A 937 29.31 -25.07 15.83
CA ARG A 937 28.90 -24.02 16.77
C ARG A 937 27.40 -23.77 16.69
N LEU A 938 26.72 -23.74 17.85
CA LEU A 938 25.29 -23.43 17.96
C LEU A 938 25.06 -21.93 17.68
N VAL A 939 24.28 -21.60 16.66
CA VAL A 939 23.97 -20.22 16.21
C VAL A 939 22.56 -19.75 16.57
N TRP A 940 21.63 -20.67 16.83
CA TRP A 940 20.28 -20.33 17.27
C TRP A 940 19.66 -21.47 18.08
N ARG A 941 18.85 -21.13 19.08
CA ARG A 941 18.03 -22.07 19.85
C ARG A 941 16.73 -21.41 20.24
N THR A 942 15.66 -22.20 20.26
CA THR A 942 14.42 -21.79 20.92
C THR A 942 13.64 -23.00 21.41
N ALA A 943 12.78 -22.77 22.41
CA ALA A 943 11.86 -23.77 22.91
C ALA A 943 10.62 -23.89 22.00
N ALA A 944 10.08 -25.10 21.92
CA ALA A 944 8.83 -25.39 21.24
C ALA A 944 7.86 -26.04 22.23
N ASP A 945 6.71 -25.43 22.47
CA ASP A 945 5.65 -25.99 23.31
C ASP A 945 4.94 -27.18 22.63
N ALA A 946 4.27 -28.04 23.40
CA ALA A 946 3.45 -29.13 22.91
C ALA A 946 2.33 -28.69 21.96
N THR A 947 1.96 -27.40 21.97
CA THR A 947 0.91 -26.79 21.16
C THR A 947 1.42 -25.99 19.96
N VAL A 948 2.75 -25.79 19.80
CA VAL A 948 3.24 -25.05 18.62
C VAL A 948 3.33 -25.96 17.40
N ASP A 949 2.82 -25.47 16.27
CA ASP A 949 2.93 -26.15 14.98
C ASP A 949 4.25 -25.79 14.25
N GLU A 950 4.90 -24.71 14.67
CA GLU A 950 6.05 -24.11 13.99
C GLU A 950 6.91 -23.30 14.96
N VAL A 951 8.16 -23.13 14.58
CA VAL A 951 9.18 -22.39 15.32
C VAL A 951 9.89 -21.46 14.36
N THR A 952 9.77 -20.15 14.56
CA THR A 952 10.37 -19.15 13.66
C THR A 952 11.76 -18.74 14.11
N TRP A 953 12.74 -18.91 13.23
CA TRP A 953 14.06 -18.33 13.30
C TRP A 953 14.13 -17.04 12.47
N ASP A 954 14.25 -15.91 13.14
CA ASP A 954 14.45 -14.61 12.50
C ASP A 954 15.93 -14.45 12.12
N VAL A 955 16.27 -14.84 10.89
CA VAL A 955 17.62 -14.79 10.33
C VAL A 955 18.09 -13.35 10.09
N GLY A 956 17.17 -12.42 9.79
CA GLY A 956 17.47 -11.00 9.57
C GLY A 956 17.85 -10.27 10.86
N SER A 957 17.30 -10.69 12.00
CA SER A 957 17.72 -10.19 13.31
C SER A 957 19.12 -10.66 13.76
N GLN A 958 19.72 -11.63 13.06
CA GLN A 958 21.02 -12.21 13.37
C GLN A 958 22.14 -11.69 12.46
N THR A 959 22.82 -10.66 12.94
CA THR A 959 23.89 -9.95 12.24
C THR A 959 25.17 -10.77 11.97
N ALA A 960 25.35 -11.92 12.62
CA ALA A 960 26.52 -12.80 12.47
C ALA A 960 26.27 -14.09 11.65
N LEU A 961 25.12 -14.22 10.97
CA LEU A 961 24.80 -15.41 10.20
C LEU A 961 25.45 -15.39 8.81
N ALA A 962 26.64 -15.98 8.65
CA ALA A 962 27.33 -16.04 7.36
C ALA A 962 26.48 -16.74 6.28
N ASN A 963 26.65 -16.33 5.02
CA ASN A 963 26.18 -17.14 3.90
C ASN A 963 26.88 -18.51 3.96
N GLY A 964 26.13 -19.59 3.87
CA GLY A 964 26.68 -20.92 4.08
C GLY A 964 25.64 -21.94 4.48
N ALA A 965 26.10 -23.14 4.81
CA ALA A 965 25.24 -24.23 5.25
C ALA A 965 25.16 -24.29 6.79
N TYR A 966 23.98 -24.62 7.29
CA TYR A 966 23.64 -24.77 8.69
C TYR A 966 22.96 -26.11 8.92
N LEU A 967 23.21 -26.71 10.08
CA LEU A 967 22.58 -27.93 10.56
C LEU A 967 21.53 -27.59 11.62
N VAL A 968 20.28 -27.83 11.32
CA VAL A 968 19.17 -27.58 12.24
C VAL A 968 18.72 -28.90 12.86
N LEU A 969 18.54 -28.92 14.18
CA LEU A 969 18.05 -30.06 14.96
C LEU A 969 16.77 -29.68 15.71
N ALA A 970 15.77 -30.55 15.71
CA ALA A 970 14.64 -30.47 16.64
C ALA A 970 14.67 -31.68 17.58
N ARG A 971 14.45 -31.48 18.88
CA ARG A 971 14.50 -32.56 19.89
C ARG A 971 13.31 -32.53 20.83
N ALA A 972 12.65 -33.67 21.03
CA ALA A 972 11.61 -33.86 22.04
C ALA A 972 11.40 -35.35 22.35
N GLY A 973 10.98 -35.69 23.58
CA GLY A 973 10.58 -37.06 23.94
C GLY A 973 11.62 -38.16 23.64
N GLY A 974 12.92 -37.84 23.71
CA GLY A 974 14.01 -38.76 23.37
C GLY A 974 14.29 -38.94 21.87
N GLN A 975 13.58 -38.21 21.00
CA GLN A 975 13.78 -38.24 19.56
C GLN A 975 14.45 -36.95 19.05
N THR A 976 15.25 -37.07 17.97
CA THR A 976 15.87 -35.93 17.27
C THR A 976 15.53 -35.99 15.77
N ARG A 977 15.25 -34.83 15.18
CA ARG A 977 15.10 -34.62 13.72
C ARG A 977 16.14 -33.62 13.25
N ARG A 978 16.60 -33.75 12.01
CA ARG A 978 17.71 -32.96 11.45
C ARG A 978 17.37 -32.43 10.06
N GLN A 979 17.73 -31.18 9.79
CA GLN A 979 17.56 -30.51 8.50
C GLN A 979 18.80 -29.69 8.15
N THR A 980 19.25 -29.73 6.90
CA THR A 980 20.30 -28.83 6.39
C THR A 980 19.66 -27.61 5.77
N LEU A 981 20.19 -26.42 6.06
CA LEU A 981 19.72 -25.14 5.56
C LEU A 981 20.87 -24.37 4.91
N TYR A 982 20.66 -23.81 3.73
CA TYR A 982 21.61 -22.91 3.08
C TYR A 982 21.10 -21.48 3.22
N VAL A 983 21.95 -20.57 3.65
CA VAL A 983 21.64 -19.14 3.70
C VAL A 983 22.40 -18.47 2.58
N LEU A 984 21.68 -17.84 1.64
CA LEU A 984 22.23 -17.14 0.49
C LEU A 984 21.62 -15.75 0.41
N ARG A 985 22.31 -14.77 1.01
CA ARG A 985 21.96 -13.35 0.94
C ARG A 985 22.82 -12.69 -0.14
N ALA A 986 22.23 -11.81 -0.95
CA ALA A 986 23.00 -10.99 -1.88
C ALA A 986 24.05 -10.22 -1.08
N ALA A 987 25.29 -10.13 -1.58
CA ALA A 987 26.27 -9.23 -1.01
C ALA A 987 25.69 -7.82 -1.15
N GLN A 988 25.22 -7.25 -0.04
CA GLN A 988 24.77 -5.86 0.01
C GLN A 988 25.97 -4.92 0.00
#